data_AF-A0A1H7RXZ7-F1
#
_entry.id   AF-A0A1H7RXZ7-F1
#
_cell.length_a   1.000
_cell.length_b   1.000
_cell.length_c   1.000
_cell.angle_alpha   90.00
_cell.angle_beta   90.00
_cell.angle_gamma   90.00
#
_symmetry.space_group_name_H-M   'P 1'
#
loop_
_entity.id
_entity.type
_entity.pdbx_description
1 polymer ?
#
loop_
_entity_poly.entity_id
_entity_poly.type
_entity_poly.pdbx_seq_one_letter_code
_entity_poly.pdbx_strand_id
1 'polypeptide(L)'
;MATSGTNRRQGGPEPYAGLRALHPGDRHAFSGRLEESREVHDLWQGRRVTILHGASGIGKTSLIGAGVVPLLDRNAIDLLPFGRVSYGSVFPRAALPAHNPYVLALLMSWSPMGTPTRLAGMTLARFLRSRPAMRDAFGDRKSTMVVIDQLEELFSGPRRHQPYREWFFAQLADALDADPRLHLLLSIRNDRLDELLPFARKLAGGDRACVPLEALRPEGALEAVRRPLEGTGRAFAPGTAEQLVQDLLKINARSSAHPDESCDGTGRVDPTQLQVACSALWAALPDELSLIRPADVSRHAGTEESLTAYYDTTVTAVSAERFDGDDDVLRSWLLRTFADEASRPRPVRRRALAHQAVGRATVALLVRRRVLRTDRRQGDSWYEPAYDRLPLRPARARPRPSVQRAALHPGTCLEAAVGALGEGDLALAAKRCDEALAHSAEDDHHLRAEAESLLGNIAHERGDVEEAVARYRAAAQSFERAGATGAVGPLLAAVGRLRLAQGFPEMAVRELYAAMARVPADLAIQTELAWALWHDGHPEAAVDVLNDVLDREGNNADALLTRGQILAGMGRARAALRDLDRAGPLQWPFAKVAHALALALLDCLEEAQQEMVEALTHTMDHGPLLLYAARVEELAGKTSSAMDLARRAMSASAPALPEHMARDARRLIGAA
;
A
#
# COMPACT_ATOMS: atom_id res chain seq x y z
N MET A 1 -9.66 36.91 -33.33
CA MET A 1 -8.77 38.04 -32.97
C MET A 1 -7.84 37.55 -31.88
N ALA A 2 -6.54 37.68 -32.11
CA ALA A 2 -5.48 37.14 -31.28
C ALA A 2 -5.36 37.90 -29.95
N THR A 3 -5.38 37.18 -28.84
CA THR A 3 -4.88 37.66 -27.55
C THR A 3 -3.59 36.89 -27.25
N SER A 4 -2.50 37.65 -27.27
CA SER A 4 -1.12 37.29 -27.00
C SER A 4 -0.96 36.57 -25.64
N GLY A 5 -0.89 35.24 -25.68
CA GLY A 5 -0.32 34.45 -24.60
C GLY A 5 1.19 34.66 -24.55
N THR A 6 1.69 35.15 -23.43
CA THR A 6 3.11 35.12 -23.09
C THR A 6 3.59 33.68 -23.15
N ASN A 7 4.28 33.37 -24.25
CA ASN A 7 4.87 32.08 -24.57
C ASN A 7 6.04 31.84 -23.61
N ARG A 8 5.77 31.36 -22.38
CA ARG A 8 6.80 30.66 -21.59
C ARG A 8 7.22 29.47 -22.45
N ARG A 9 8.43 29.54 -23.01
CA ARG A 9 9.06 28.41 -23.68
C ARG A 9 8.89 27.18 -22.79
N GLN A 10 8.42 26.08 -23.38
CA GLN A 10 8.41 24.76 -22.78
C GLN A 10 9.79 24.51 -22.15
N GLY A 11 9.85 24.57 -20.82
CA GLY A 11 11.09 24.43 -20.06
C GLY A 11 11.64 23.02 -20.26
N GLY A 12 12.95 22.91 -20.49
CA GLY A 12 13.64 21.63 -20.40
C GLY A 12 13.46 20.99 -19.02
N PRO A 13 13.76 19.69 -18.86
CA PRO A 13 13.65 19.03 -17.56
C PRO A 13 14.44 19.78 -16.48
N GLU A 14 13.82 20.02 -15.33
CA GLU A 14 14.50 20.63 -14.18
C GLU A 14 15.64 19.70 -13.73
N PRO A 15 16.88 20.21 -13.57
CA PRO A 15 18.05 19.37 -13.31
C PRO A 15 18.01 18.73 -11.91
N TYR A 16 17.39 19.38 -10.94
CA TYR A 16 17.23 18.85 -9.58
C TYR A 16 15.77 18.44 -9.36
N ALA A 17 15.56 17.18 -8.96
CA ALA A 17 14.20 16.62 -8.80
C ALA A 17 13.52 16.99 -7.47
N GLY A 18 14.21 17.74 -6.60
CA GLY A 18 13.72 18.09 -5.29
C GLY A 18 13.48 16.84 -4.43
N LEU A 19 12.26 16.71 -3.90
CA LEU A 19 11.88 15.57 -3.05
C LEU A 19 11.30 14.38 -3.80
N ARG A 20 11.10 14.52 -5.12
CA ARG A 20 10.58 13.43 -5.94
C ARG A 20 11.64 12.32 -6.03
N ALA A 21 11.20 11.07 -5.89
CA ALA A 21 12.07 9.93 -6.18
C ALA A 21 12.40 9.88 -7.68
N LEU A 22 13.65 9.53 -8.00
CA LEU A 22 14.13 9.42 -9.37
C LEU A 22 13.75 8.06 -9.95
N HIS A 23 13.21 8.05 -11.15
CA HIS A 23 12.79 6.84 -11.88
C HIS A 23 13.90 6.34 -12.82
N PRO A 24 13.78 5.14 -13.42
CA PRO A 24 14.79 4.62 -14.35
C PRO A 24 15.14 5.52 -15.54
N GLY A 25 14.21 6.39 -15.97
CA GLY A 25 14.47 7.41 -17.00
C GLY A 25 15.32 8.60 -16.52
N ASP A 26 15.38 8.83 -15.21
CA ASP A 26 16.05 9.98 -14.60
C ASP A 26 17.54 9.72 -14.31
N ARG A 27 18.16 8.73 -14.97
CA ARG A 27 19.58 8.35 -14.76
C ARG A 27 20.54 9.54 -14.85
N HIS A 28 20.27 10.48 -15.74
CA HIS A 28 21.08 11.68 -15.95
C HIS A 28 21.12 12.60 -14.72
N ALA A 29 20.06 12.60 -13.91
CA ALA A 29 19.96 13.39 -12.68
C ALA A 29 20.42 12.62 -11.42
N PHE A 30 20.76 11.33 -11.55
CA PHE A 30 21.23 10.48 -10.45
C PHE A 30 22.75 10.37 -10.45
N SER A 31 23.41 10.92 -9.43
CA SER A 31 24.88 10.99 -9.35
C SER A 31 25.39 10.85 -7.91
N GLY A 32 26.67 10.51 -7.75
CA GLY A 32 27.31 10.40 -6.43
C GLY A 32 27.02 9.11 -5.65
N ARG A 33 26.38 8.11 -6.28
CA ARG A 33 26.06 6.80 -5.66
C ARG A 33 26.36 5.60 -6.57
N LEU A 34 27.39 5.72 -7.42
CA LEU A 34 27.72 4.66 -8.38
C LEU A 34 28.25 3.39 -7.68
N GLU A 35 29.02 3.55 -6.61
CA GLU A 35 29.54 2.43 -5.80
C GLU A 35 28.39 1.65 -5.17
N GLU A 36 27.48 2.32 -4.45
CA GLU A 36 26.33 1.68 -3.81
C GLU A 36 25.38 1.04 -4.85
N SER A 37 25.24 1.66 -6.03
CA SER A 37 24.43 1.08 -7.12
C SER A 37 25.01 -0.24 -7.62
N ARG A 38 26.35 -0.31 -7.78
CA ARG A 38 27.06 -1.53 -8.20
C ARG A 38 27.00 -2.60 -7.12
N GLU A 39 27.22 -2.23 -5.85
CA GLU A 39 27.13 -3.15 -4.73
C GLU A 39 25.75 -3.82 -4.65
N VAL A 40 24.66 -3.04 -4.72
CA VAL A 40 23.29 -3.59 -4.71
C VAL A 40 23.05 -4.45 -5.96
N HIS A 41 23.54 -4.04 -7.13
CA HIS A 41 23.43 -4.80 -8.37
C HIS A 41 24.11 -6.18 -8.26
N ASP A 42 25.37 -6.22 -7.81
CA ASP A 42 26.18 -7.44 -7.70
C ASP A 42 25.58 -8.39 -6.65
N LEU A 43 25.17 -7.85 -5.49
CA LEU A 43 24.54 -8.64 -4.43
C LEU A 43 23.21 -9.23 -4.87
N TRP A 44 22.39 -8.46 -5.61
CA TRP A 44 21.13 -8.97 -6.13
C TRP A 44 21.35 -10.11 -7.14
N GLN A 45 22.37 -10.03 -8.00
CA GLN A 45 22.70 -11.12 -8.94
C GLN A 45 23.15 -12.38 -8.22
N GLY A 46 23.94 -12.23 -7.14
CA GLY A 46 24.50 -13.36 -6.40
C GLY A 46 23.60 -13.95 -5.31
N ARG A 47 22.56 -13.23 -4.86
CA ARG A 47 21.72 -13.61 -3.72
C ARG A 47 20.24 -13.61 -4.08
N ARG A 48 19.50 -14.58 -3.54
CA ARG A 48 18.04 -14.66 -3.77
C ARG A 48 17.26 -13.56 -3.07
N VAL A 49 17.77 -13.04 -1.95
CA VAL A 49 17.13 -11.94 -1.21
C VAL A 49 18.17 -10.90 -0.82
N THR A 50 17.99 -9.69 -1.34
CA THR A 50 18.79 -8.50 -1.00
C THR A 50 17.91 -7.49 -0.28
N ILE A 51 18.36 -6.99 0.87
CA ILE A 51 17.64 -6.03 1.71
C ILE A 51 18.42 -4.72 1.71
N LEU A 52 17.87 -3.70 1.06
CA LEU A 52 18.36 -2.33 1.12
C LEU A 52 17.68 -1.62 2.29
N HIS A 53 18.46 -1.18 3.28
CA HIS A 53 17.92 -0.46 4.42
C HIS A 53 18.62 0.87 4.64
N GLY A 54 17.86 1.88 5.04
CA GLY A 54 18.40 3.22 5.27
C GLY A 54 17.35 4.14 5.86
N ALA A 55 17.77 5.31 6.36
CA ALA A 55 16.84 6.32 6.86
C ALA A 55 15.75 6.66 5.81
N SER A 56 14.61 7.20 6.27
CA SER A 56 13.64 7.84 5.34
C SER A 56 14.37 8.86 4.46
N GLY A 57 13.92 9.14 3.23
CA GLY A 57 14.48 10.18 2.35
C GLY A 57 15.97 10.09 1.97
N ILE A 58 16.70 9.04 2.37
CA ILE A 58 18.13 8.88 2.05
C ILE A 58 18.39 8.56 0.56
N GLY A 59 17.33 8.32 -0.20
CA GLY A 59 17.38 8.03 -1.64
C GLY A 59 17.28 6.54 -2.00
N LYS A 60 16.71 5.66 -1.14
CA LYS A 60 16.53 4.23 -1.45
C LYS A 60 15.80 3.99 -2.77
N THR A 61 14.61 4.58 -2.93
CA THR A 61 13.81 4.46 -4.17
C THR A 61 14.58 4.98 -5.39
N SER A 62 15.26 6.13 -5.26
CA SER A 62 16.09 6.71 -6.33
C SER A 62 17.31 5.84 -6.67
N LEU A 63 17.96 5.22 -5.67
CA LEU A 63 19.08 4.29 -5.87
C LEU A 63 18.61 3.08 -6.68
N ILE A 64 17.48 2.48 -6.31
CA ILE A 64 16.94 1.32 -7.04
C ILE A 64 16.53 1.74 -8.46
N GLY A 65 15.73 2.81 -8.58
CA GLY A 65 15.18 3.29 -9.85
C GLY A 65 16.24 3.79 -10.83
N ALA A 66 17.01 4.79 -10.44
CA ALA A 66 17.94 5.50 -11.33
C ALA A 66 19.40 5.01 -11.24
N GLY A 67 19.74 4.24 -10.19
CA GLY A 67 21.07 3.67 -9.99
C GLY A 67 21.17 2.20 -10.44
N VAL A 68 20.42 1.32 -9.79
CA VAL A 68 20.51 -0.14 -9.97
C VAL A 68 19.86 -0.61 -11.26
N VAL A 69 18.61 -0.22 -11.53
CA VAL A 69 17.87 -0.68 -12.73
C VAL A 69 18.62 -0.38 -14.03
N PRO A 70 19.27 0.79 -14.22
CA PRO A 70 20.04 1.06 -15.43
C PRO A 70 21.35 0.26 -15.57
N LEU A 71 21.78 -0.47 -14.55
CA LEU A 71 22.90 -1.41 -14.61
C LEU A 71 22.46 -2.83 -15.03
N LEU A 72 21.16 -3.14 -15.02
CA LEU A 72 20.63 -4.46 -15.36
C LEU A 72 20.78 -4.76 -16.86
N ASP A 73 21.22 -5.97 -17.19
CA ASP A 73 21.15 -6.48 -18.55
C ASP A 73 19.70 -6.88 -18.91
N ARG A 74 19.07 -6.08 -19.77
CA ARG A 74 17.69 -6.31 -20.25
C ARG A 74 17.54 -7.60 -21.06
N ASN A 75 18.64 -8.18 -21.56
CA ASN A 75 18.61 -9.44 -22.27
C ASN A 75 18.56 -10.63 -21.31
N ALA A 76 19.11 -10.53 -20.10
CA ALA A 76 19.15 -11.60 -19.12
C ALA A 76 18.09 -11.51 -18.01
N ILE A 77 17.47 -10.33 -17.82
CA ILE A 77 16.63 -10.04 -16.65
C ILE A 77 15.20 -9.68 -17.06
N ASP A 78 14.21 -10.31 -16.43
CA ASP A 78 12.80 -9.89 -16.42
C ASP A 78 12.52 -9.06 -15.17
N LEU A 79 12.43 -7.74 -15.33
CA LEU A 79 12.16 -6.81 -14.23
C LEU A 79 10.65 -6.54 -14.13
N LEU A 80 10.04 -6.90 -13.00
CA LEU A 80 8.67 -6.49 -12.69
C LEU A 80 8.61 -5.00 -12.31
N PRO A 81 7.45 -4.33 -12.51
CA PRO A 81 7.21 -3.01 -11.94
C PRO A 81 7.49 -2.99 -10.43
N PHE A 82 7.86 -1.82 -9.89
CA PHE A 82 8.19 -1.69 -8.47
C PHE A 82 6.95 -2.00 -7.62
N GLY A 83 7.09 -3.01 -6.77
CA GLY A 83 6.05 -3.47 -5.87
C GLY A 83 5.85 -2.53 -4.70
N ARG A 84 4.59 -2.24 -4.38
CA ARG A 84 4.16 -1.58 -3.13
C ARG A 84 3.23 -2.50 -2.37
N VAL A 85 3.31 -2.43 -1.05
CA VAL A 85 2.48 -3.24 -0.13
C VAL A 85 1.26 -2.50 0.37
N SER A 86 1.09 -1.24 -0.01
CA SER A 86 -0.15 -0.48 0.18
C SER A 86 -0.56 0.16 -1.15
N TYR A 87 -1.86 0.24 -1.39
CA TYR A 87 -2.42 0.89 -2.56
C TYR A 87 -3.73 1.59 -2.19
N GLY A 88 -3.92 2.79 -2.74
CA GLY A 88 -5.22 3.42 -2.84
C GLY A 88 -5.83 3.11 -4.20
N SER A 89 -7.14 2.97 -4.26
CA SER A 89 -7.85 2.77 -5.52
C SER A 89 -9.26 3.35 -5.46
N VAL A 90 -9.73 3.82 -6.61
CA VAL A 90 -11.13 4.19 -6.84
C VAL A 90 -12.02 2.96 -7.08
N PHE A 91 -11.44 1.77 -7.23
CA PHE A 91 -12.19 0.52 -7.30
C PHE A 91 -12.91 0.24 -5.96
N PRO A 92 -14.18 -0.17 -5.96
CA PRO A 92 -14.93 -0.38 -4.72
C PRO A 92 -14.38 -1.58 -3.94
N ARG A 93 -13.72 -1.32 -2.82
CA ARG A 93 -13.05 -2.32 -1.97
C ARG A 93 -14.00 -3.38 -1.46
N ALA A 94 -15.24 -3.01 -1.18
CA ALA A 94 -16.27 -3.95 -0.73
C ALA A 94 -16.64 -5.02 -1.79
N ALA A 95 -16.34 -4.78 -3.08
CA ALA A 95 -16.55 -5.76 -4.15
C ALA A 95 -15.47 -6.84 -4.20
N LEU A 96 -14.33 -6.65 -3.51
CA LEU A 96 -13.20 -7.57 -3.59
C LEU A 96 -13.45 -8.82 -2.73
N PRO A 97 -13.25 -10.04 -3.28
CA PRO A 97 -13.37 -11.28 -2.49
C PRO A 97 -12.43 -11.29 -1.29
N ALA A 98 -12.62 -12.21 -0.34
CA ALA A 98 -11.72 -12.31 0.82
C ALA A 98 -10.26 -12.48 0.36
N HIS A 99 -9.38 -11.59 0.79
CA HIS A 99 -8.01 -11.51 0.27
C HIS A 99 -7.03 -10.97 1.30
N ASN A 100 -5.72 -11.11 1.01
CA ASN A 100 -4.68 -10.40 1.74
C ASN A 100 -4.49 -9.00 1.14
N PRO A 101 -4.73 -7.91 1.88
CA PRO A 101 -4.60 -6.56 1.33
C PRO A 101 -3.17 -6.25 0.85
N TYR A 102 -2.13 -6.82 1.48
CA TYR A 102 -0.73 -6.61 1.11
C TYR A 102 -0.35 -7.36 -0.17
N VAL A 103 -0.87 -8.57 -0.35
CA VAL A 103 -0.67 -9.35 -1.58
C VAL A 103 -1.38 -8.66 -2.74
N LEU A 104 -2.63 -8.24 -2.53
CA LEU A 104 -3.36 -7.51 -3.56
C LEU A 104 -2.64 -6.20 -3.94
N ALA A 105 -2.16 -5.44 -2.97
CA ALA A 105 -1.36 -4.23 -3.24
C ALA A 105 -0.15 -4.52 -4.14
N LEU A 106 0.56 -5.61 -3.84
CA LEU A 106 1.74 -6.01 -4.59
C LEU A 106 1.39 -6.47 -6.00
N LEU A 107 0.33 -7.28 -6.15
CA LEU A 107 -0.17 -7.73 -7.45
C LEU A 107 -0.69 -6.57 -8.31
N MET A 108 -1.41 -5.61 -7.71
CA MET A 108 -1.84 -4.37 -8.38
C MET A 108 -0.65 -3.53 -8.85
N SER A 109 0.44 -3.52 -8.08
CA SER A 109 1.68 -2.83 -8.48
C SER A 109 2.34 -3.52 -9.69
N TRP A 110 2.36 -4.85 -9.72
CA TRP A 110 2.97 -5.63 -10.80
C TRP A 110 2.11 -5.73 -12.06
N SER A 111 0.80 -5.61 -11.92
CA SER A 111 -0.17 -5.64 -13.01
C SER A 111 -1.16 -4.49 -12.86
N PRO A 112 -0.75 -3.24 -13.16
CA PRO A 112 -1.62 -2.06 -13.02
C PRO A 112 -2.90 -2.13 -13.86
N MET A 113 -2.86 -2.85 -14.98
CA MET A 113 -4.01 -3.08 -15.87
C MET A 113 -4.81 -4.34 -15.51
N GLY A 114 -4.46 -5.03 -14.43
CA GLY A 114 -5.15 -6.23 -13.97
C GLY A 114 -6.47 -5.89 -13.29
N THR A 115 -7.47 -6.75 -13.46
CA THR A 115 -8.77 -6.60 -12.79
C THR A 115 -8.62 -6.86 -11.28
N PRO A 116 -8.99 -5.92 -10.38
CA PRO A 116 -8.78 -6.07 -8.94
C PRO A 116 -9.46 -7.31 -8.33
N THR A 117 -10.68 -7.64 -8.75
CA THR A 117 -11.42 -8.84 -8.32
C THR A 117 -10.64 -10.12 -8.63
N ARG A 118 -10.08 -10.23 -9.84
CA ARG A 118 -9.27 -11.38 -10.25
C ARG A 118 -7.96 -11.46 -9.46
N LEU A 119 -7.28 -10.34 -9.25
CA LEU A 119 -6.03 -10.30 -8.50
C LEU A 119 -6.21 -10.60 -7.01
N ALA A 120 -7.36 -10.25 -6.42
CA ALA A 120 -7.66 -10.50 -5.02
C ALA A 120 -7.69 -12.01 -4.67
N GLY A 121 -8.14 -12.86 -5.60
CA GLY A 121 -8.13 -14.32 -5.47
C GLY A 121 -6.81 -14.99 -5.84
N MET A 122 -5.77 -14.24 -6.26
CA MET A 122 -4.48 -14.82 -6.67
C MET A 122 -3.46 -14.87 -5.54
N THR A 123 -2.62 -15.91 -5.55
CA THR A 123 -1.38 -15.95 -4.76
C THR A 123 -0.20 -15.41 -5.57
N LEU A 124 0.86 -14.94 -4.89
CA LEU A 124 2.08 -14.45 -5.55
C LEU A 124 2.70 -15.51 -6.45
N ALA A 125 2.81 -16.76 -5.97
CA ALA A 125 3.36 -17.88 -6.74
C ALA A 125 2.49 -18.22 -7.96
N ARG A 126 1.15 -18.20 -7.85
CA ARG A 126 0.24 -18.41 -8.99
C ARG A 126 0.39 -17.30 -10.02
N PHE A 127 0.42 -16.05 -9.58
CA PHE A 127 0.60 -14.90 -10.47
C PHE A 127 1.92 -15.00 -11.24
N LEU A 128 3.05 -15.24 -10.55
CA LEU A 128 4.36 -15.36 -11.17
C LEU A 128 4.42 -16.52 -12.17
N ARG A 129 3.84 -17.68 -11.85
CA ARG A 129 3.76 -18.83 -12.79
C ARG A 129 2.87 -18.57 -14.00
N SER A 130 1.83 -17.74 -13.86
CA SER A 130 0.92 -17.41 -14.96
C SER A 130 1.53 -16.46 -15.99
N ARG A 131 2.63 -15.78 -15.65
CA ARG A 131 3.35 -14.91 -16.57
C ARG A 131 4.02 -15.74 -17.67
N PRO A 132 4.05 -15.24 -18.91
CA PRO A 132 4.83 -15.88 -19.97
C PRO A 132 6.29 -15.92 -19.57
N ALA A 133 6.94 -17.09 -19.72
CA ALA A 133 8.35 -17.23 -19.41
C ALA A 133 9.18 -16.40 -20.39
N MET A 134 9.78 -15.32 -19.89
CA MET A 134 10.69 -14.50 -20.68
C MET A 134 11.97 -15.29 -20.94
N ARG A 135 12.35 -15.40 -22.22
CA ARG A 135 13.59 -16.05 -22.64
C ARG A 135 14.53 -15.05 -23.26
N ASP A 136 15.83 -15.30 -23.13
CA ASP A 136 16.87 -14.52 -23.80
C ASP A 136 17.04 -14.96 -25.27
N ALA A 137 18.02 -14.37 -25.96
CA ALA A 137 18.32 -14.66 -27.36
C ALA A 137 18.79 -16.12 -27.61
N PHE A 138 19.24 -16.82 -26.56
CA PHE A 138 19.72 -18.20 -26.61
C PHE A 138 18.63 -19.20 -26.21
N GLY A 139 17.44 -18.72 -25.84
CA GLY A 139 16.31 -19.54 -25.42
C GLY A 139 16.32 -19.88 -23.93
N ASP A 140 17.27 -19.39 -23.15
CA ASP A 140 17.32 -19.59 -21.71
C ASP A 140 16.32 -18.67 -20.99
N ARG A 141 15.72 -19.15 -19.89
CA ARG A 141 14.80 -18.31 -19.10
C ARG A 141 15.56 -17.15 -18.45
N LYS A 142 15.02 -15.95 -18.52
CA LYS A 142 15.57 -14.80 -17.80
C LYS A 142 15.44 -14.99 -16.29
N SER A 143 16.34 -14.39 -15.53
CA SER A 143 16.16 -14.25 -14.08
C SER A 143 15.13 -13.18 -13.80
N THR A 144 14.22 -13.44 -12.86
CA THR A 144 13.13 -12.53 -12.52
C THR A 144 13.54 -11.65 -11.35
N MET A 145 13.59 -10.34 -11.56
CA MET A 145 13.82 -9.35 -10.51
C MET A 145 12.49 -8.80 -10.00
N VAL A 146 12.29 -8.94 -8.69
CA VAL A 146 11.17 -8.33 -7.97
C VAL A 146 11.70 -7.31 -6.98
N VAL A 147 11.30 -6.06 -7.16
CA VAL A 147 11.55 -4.98 -6.19
C VAL A 147 10.29 -4.78 -5.35
N ILE A 148 10.43 -4.77 -4.03
CA ILE A 148 9.36 -4.36 -3.11
C ILE A 148 9.89 -3.17 -2.30
N ASP A 149 9.35 -1.99 -2.60
CA ASP A 149 9.76 -0.74 -1.95
C ASP A 149 8.83 -0.36 -0.80
N GLN A 150 9.38 0.38 0.16
CA GLN A 150 8.67 0.87 1.35
C GLN A 150 8.01 -0.25 2.18
N LEU A 151 8.75 -1.35 2.40
CA LEU A 151 8.25 -2.51 3.13
C LEU A 151 7.87 -2.19 4.58
N GLU A 152 8.34 -1.06 5.13
CA GLU A 152 7.91 -0.53 6.43
C GLU A 152 6.39 -0.36 6.58
N GLU A 153 5.68 -0.18 5.47
CA GLU A 153 4.22 0.00 5.48
C GLU A 153 3.49 -1.25 6.01
N LEU A 154 4.04 -2.45 5.79
CA LEU A 154 3.53 -3.69 6.40
C LEU A 154 3.48 -3.60 7.93
N PHE A 155 4.42 -2.88 8.54
CA PHE A 155 4.58 -2.80 9.99
C PHE A 155 3.84 -1.61 10.63
N SER A 156 3.12 -0.84 9.81
CA SER A 156 2.43 0.39 10.25
C SER A 156 0.94 0.17 10.54
N GLY A 157 0.36 -0.96 10.16
CA GLY A 157 -1.06 -1.27 10.32
C GLY A 157 -1.50 -1.73 11.73
N PRO A 158 -2.83 -1.84 11.96
CA PRO A 158 -3.40 -2.37 13.21
C PRO A 158 -2.93 -3.79 13.54
N ARG A 159 -2.92 -4.18 14.83
CA ARG A 159 -2.53 -5.53 15.27
C ARG A 159 -3.33 -6.66 14.60
N ARG A 160 -4.60 -6.41 14.26
CA ARG A 160 -5.46 -7.35 13.51
C ARG A 160 -4.88 -7.76 12.14
N HIS A 161 -3.93 -6.99 11.57
CA HIS A 161 -3.29 -7.34 10.31
C HIS A 161 -2.08 -8.26 10.47
N GLN A 162 -1.73 -8.69 11.69
CA GLN A 162 -0.61 -9.61 11.90
C GLN A 162 -0.71 -10.91 11.08
N PRO A 163 -1.86 -11.61 11.02
CA PRO A 163 -2.00 -12.81 10.19
C PRO A 163 -1.75 -12.52 8.70
N TYR A 164 -2.22 -11.38 8.18
CA TYR A 164 -1.96 -10.97 6.80
C TYR A 164 -0.47 -10.76 6.52
N ARG A 165 0.32 -10.27 7.48
CA ARG A 165 1.77 -10.11 7.31
C ARG A 165 2.49 -11.45 7.25
N GLU A 166 2.17 -12.34 8.18
CA GLU A 166 2.74 -13.68 8.20
C GLU A 166 2.41 -14.43 6.90
N TRP A 167 1.16 -14.32 6.44
CA TRP A 167 0.73 -14.89 5.17
C TRP A 167 1.43 -14.27 3.96
N PHE A 168 1.62 -12.95 3.94
CA PHE A 168 2.34 -12.28 2.86
C PHE A 168 3.78 -12.81 2.70
N PHE A 169 4.51 -12.96 3.81
CA PHE A 169 5.86 -13.51 3.78
C PHE A 169 5.89 -15.01 3.47
N ALA A 170 4.89 -15.78 3.90
CA ALA A 170 4.76 -17.18 3.50
C ALA A 170 4.61 -17.30 1.97
N GLN A 171 3.76 -16.49 1.35
CA GLN A 171 3.61 -16.50 -0.11
C GLN A 171 4.88 -16.06 -0.86
N LEU A 172 5.68 -15.16 -0.29
CA LEU A 172 6.99 -14.81 -0.87
C LEU A 172 7.98 -15.98 -0.76
N ALA A 173 7.95 -16.73 0.34
CA ALA A 173 8.74 -17.96 0.49
C ALA A 173 8.31 -19.00 -0.55
N ASP A 174 7.01 -19.28 -0.66
CA ASP A 174 6.46 -20.22 -1.65
C ASP A 174 6.84 -19.83 -3.08
N ALA A 175 6.83 -18.53 -3.40
CA ALA A 175 7.24 -18.03 -4.71
C ALA A 175 8.75 -18.22 -4.96
N LEU A 176 9.59 -17.99 -3.95
CA LEU A 176 11.02 -18.26 -4.03
C LEU A 176 11.28 -19.76 -4.19
N ASP A 177 10.61 -20.62 -3.43
CA ASP A 177 10.80 -22.08 -3.53
C ASP A 177 10.33 -22.62 -4.88
N ALA A 178 9.26 -22.05 -5.45
CA ALA A 178 8.73 -22.45 -6.75
C ALA A 178 9.57 -22.03 -7.96
N ASP A 179 10.39 -20.97 -7.85
CA ASP A 179 11.23 -20.48 -8.95
C ASP A 179 12.65 -20.13 -8.46
N PRO A 180 13.67 -20.95 -8.75
CA PRO A 180 15.05 -20.69 -8.33
C PRO A 180 15.67 -19.46 -9.03
N ARG A 181 15.08 -18.98 -10.14
CA ARG A 181 15.53 -17.78 -10.86
C ARG A 181 14.82 -16.51 -10.38
N LEU A 182 13.99 -16.58 -9.33
CA LEU A 182 13.38 -15.43 -8.67
C LEU A 182 14.33 -14.82 -7.63
N HIS A 183 14.60 -13.53 -7.77
CA HIS A 183 15.42 -12.73 -6.86
C HIS A 183 14.65 -11.51 -6.35
N LEU A 184 14.65 -11.32 -5.03
CA LEU A 184 13.97 -10.20 -4.35
C LEU A 184 14.95 -9.09 -3.97
N LEU A 185 14.55 -7.85 -4.22
CA LEU A 185 15.17 -6.65 -3.65
C LEU A 185 14.14 -5.93 -2.77
N LEU A 186 14.35 -5.99 -1.45
CA LEU A 186 13.46 -5.43 -0.44
C LEU A 186 14.03 -4.11 0.08
N SER A 187 13.27 -3.02 0.00
CA SER A 187 13.67 -1.72 0.57
C SER A 187 12.86 -1.42 1.83
N ILE A 188 13.57 -1.10 2.92
CA ILE A 188 12.96 -0.83 4.23
C ILE A 188 13.68 0.32 4.96
N ARG A 189 13.00 0.96 5.91
CA ARG A 189 13.63 1.91 6.84
C ARG A 189 14.45 1.24 7.96
N ASN A 190 15.55 1.88 8.37
CA ASN A 190 16.40 1.41 9.47
C ASN A 190 15.63 1.17 10.77
N ASP A 191 14.69 2.06 11.13
CA ASP A 191 13.91 1.95 12.37
C ASP A 191 12.89 0.79 12.38
N ARG A 192 12.72 0.10 11.24
CA ARG A 192 11.82 -1.04 11.05
C ARG A 192 12.53 -2.32 10.62
N LEU A 193 13.86 -2.29 10.46
CA LEU A 193 14.65 -3.44 9.99
C LEU A 193 14.49 -4.66 10.90
N ASP A 194 14.51 -4.46 12.23
CA ASP A 194 14.38 -5.56 13.20
C ASP A 194 13.06 -6.33 13.06
N GLU A 195 12.00 -5.66 12.62
CA GLU A 195 10.67 -6.29 12.42
C GLU A 195 10.67 -7.19 11.17
N LEU A 196 11.53 -6.91 10.18
CA LEU A 196 11.70 -7.71 8.97
C LEU A 196 12.63 -8.92 9.17
N LEU A 197 13.66 -8.80 10.02
CA LEU A 197 14.71 -9.82 10.16
C LEU A 197 14.20 -11.25 10.42
N PRO A 198 13.16 -11.49 11.25
CA PRO A 198 12.60 -12.83 11.45
C PRO A 198 12.03 -13.43 10.17
N PHE A 199 11.34 -12.63 9.34
CA PHE A 199 10.78 -13.07 8.06
C PHE A 199 11.87 -13.28 7.01
N ALA A 200 12.86 -12.38 6.95
CA ALA A 200 13.99 -12.51 6.04
C ALA A 200 14.79 -13.81 6.29
N ARG A 201 14.86 -14.30 7.54
CA ARG A 201 15.47 -15.60 7.84
C ARG A 201 14.67 -16.77 7.26
N LYS A 202 13.35 -16.67 7.24
CA LYS A 202 12.48 -17.69 6.62
C LYS A 202 12.56 -17.68 5.09
N LEU A 203 12.70 -16.50 4.47
CA LEU A 203 12.74 -16.36 3.01
C LEU A 203 14.00 -16.95 2.37
N ALA A 204 15.18 -16.77 2.98
CA ALA A 204 16.44 -17.16 2.35
C ALA A 204 17.48 -17.77 3.30
N GLY A 205 17.14 -17.99 4.57
CA GLY A 205 18.09 -18.47 5.57
C GLY A 205 19.31 -17.55 5.68
N GLY A 206 20.49 -18.11 5.37
CA GLY A 206 21.76 -17.40 5.30
C GLY A 206 22.11 -16.81 3.93
N ASP A 207 21.38 -17.13 2.87
CA ASP A 207 21.62 -16.66 1.51
C ASP A 207 20.95 -15.29 1.23
N ARG A 208 21.15 -14.36 2.16
CA ARG A 208 20.64 -12.99 2.10
C ARG A 208 21.77 -11.98 2.21
N ALA A 209 21.60 -10.84 1.57
CA ALA A 209 22.46 -9.68 1.77
C ALA A 209 21.67 -8.53 2.42
N CYS A 210 22.29 -7.84 3.38
CA CYS A 210 21.77 -6.60 3.94
C CYS A 210 22.72 -5.47 3.57
N VAL A 211 22.22 -4.45 2.87
CA VAL A 211 22.99 -3.31 2.39
C VAL A 211 22.51 -2.05 3.10
N PRO A 212 23.34 -1.44 3.97
CA PRO A 212 23.02 -0.16 4.57
C PRO A 212 23.22 0.98 3.56
N LEU A 213 22.22 1.84 3.40
CA LEU A 213 22.30 3.07 2.63
C LEU A 213 22.43 4.27 3.55
N GLU A 214 23.60 4.88 3.50
CA GLU A 214 23.96 6.05 4.32
C GLU A 214 23.80 7.36 3.56
N ALA A 215 24.00 8.48 4.26
CA ALA A 215 24.09 9.81 3.69
C ALA A 215 25.29 9.92 2.72
N LEU A 216 25.21 10.88 1.79
CA LEU A 216 26.20 11.04 0.73
C LEU A 216 27.57 11.37 1.32
N ARG A 217 28.61 10.71 0.82
CA ARG A 217 29.99 11.15 1.06
C ARG A 217 30.22 12.51 0.38
N PRO A 218 31.18 13.35 0.83
CA PRO A 218 31.41 14.67 0.25
C PRO A 218 31.65 14.64 -1.26
N GLU A 219 32.39 13.63 -1.74
CA GLU A 219 32.70 13.42 -3.15
C GLU A 219 31.41 13.13 -3.93
N GLY A 220 30.57 12.23 -3.41
CA GLY A 220 29.27 11.91 -4.00
C GLY A 220 28.30 13.09 -3.97
N ALA A 221 28.31 13.90 -2.91
CA ALA A 221 27.52 15.12 -2.83
C ALA A 221 27.94 16.14 -3.89
N LEU A 222 29.25 16.30 -4.14
CA LEU A 222 29.76 17.17 -5.20
C LEU A 222 29.30 16.72 -6.58
N GLU A 223 29.34 15.42 -6.86
CA GLU A 223 28.80 14.88 -8.11
C GLU A 223 27.30 15.17 -8.24
N ALA A 224 26.53 14.93 -7.17
CA ALA A 224 25.09 15.17 -7.15
C ALA A 224 24.71 16.65 -7.31
N VAL A 225 25.60 17.58 -6.94
CA VAL A 225 25.43 19.02 -7.19
C VAL A 225 25.77 19.37 -8.64
N ARG A 226 26.87 18.84 -9.18
CA ARG A 226 27.42 19.28 -10.46
C ARG A 226 26.81 18.61 -11.68
N ARG A 227 26.73 17.27 -11.66
CA ARG A 227 26.40 16.48 -12.85
C ARG A 227 24.99 16.74 -13.39
N PRO A 228 23.96 17.00 -12.56
CA PRO A 228 22.65 17.34 -13.12
C PRO A 228 22.62 18.64 -13.94
N LEU A 229 23.62 19.52 -13.82
CA LEU A 229 23.74 20.71 -14.66
C LEU A 229 24.36 20.43 -16.04
N GLU A 230 24.98 19.26 -16.25
CA GLU A 230 25.54 18.88 -17.54
C GLU A 230 24.45 18.93 -18.63
N GLY A 231 24.70 19.68 -19.70
CA GLY A 231 23.73 19.87 -20.79
C GLY A 231 22.69 20.97 -20.58
N THR A 232 22.64 21.62 -19.41
CA THR A 232 21.74 22.76 -19.15
C THR A 232 22.28 24.11 -19.63
N GLY A 233 23.57 24.16 -19.99
CA GLY A 233 24.27 25.41 -20.31
C GLY A 233 24.75 26.21 -19.09
N ARG A 234 24.50 25.72 -17.86
CA ARG A 234 25.00 26.32 -16.61
C ARG A 234 26.12 25.47 -15.99
N ALA A 235 27.06 26.13 -15.32
CA ALA A 235 28.11 25.46 -14.54
C ALA A 235 28.45 26.24 -13.26
N PHE A 236 29.01 25.54 -12.27
CA PHE A 236 29.56 26.18 -11.08
C PHE A 236 30.96 26.74 -11.36
N ALA A 237 31.24 27.96 -10.86
CA ALA A 237 32.59 28.48 -10.80
C ALA A 237 33.45 27.62 -9.84
N PRO A 238 34.78 27.52 -10.06
CA PRO A 238 35.67 26.72 -9.21
C PRO A 238 35.48 27.03 -7.72
N GLY A 239 35.37 25.98 -6.89
CA GLY A 239 35.17 26.10 -5.44
C GLY A 239 33.73 26.40 -4.97
N THR A 240 32.81 26.74 -5.88
CA THR A 240 31.44 27.14 -5.50
C THR A 240 30.59 25.96 -5.03
N ALA A 241 30.68 24.82 -5.73
CA ALA A 241 29.98 23.60 -5.33
C ALA A 241 30.55 23.01 -4.03
N GLU A 242 31.87 23.11 -3.84
CA GLU A 242 32.57 22.73 -2.61
C GLU A 242 32.09 23.54 -1.42
N GLN A 243 31.93 24.86 -1.59
CA GLN A 243 31.39 25.70 -0.54
C GLN A 243 29.97 25.26 -0.13
N LEU A 244 29.08 25.01 -1.11
CA LEU A 244 27.72 24.53 -0.82
C LEU A 244 27.73 23.21 -0.04
N VAL A 245 28.56 22.24 -0.47
CA VAL A 245 28.70 20.94 0.21
C VAL A 245 29.26 21.12 1.62
N GLN A 246 30.28 21.96 1.81
CA GLN A 246 30.84 22.27 3.13
C GLN A 246 29.82 22.92 4.06
N ASP A 247 28.97 23.80 3.56
CA ASP A 247 27.94 24.45 4.37
C ASP A 247 26.84 23.46 4.79
N LEU A 248 26.47 22.52 3.93
CA LEU A 248 25.56 21.41 4.30
C LEU A 248 26.18 20.46 5.34
N LEU A 249 27.49 20.19 5.25
CA LEU A 249 28.21 19.39 6.24
C LEU A 249 28.18 20.04 7.63
N LYS A 250 28.41 21.36 7.71
CA LYS A 250 28.35 22.12 8.96
C LYS A 250 26.96 22.07 9.60
N ILE A 251 25.89 22.10 8.80
CA ILE A 251 24.52 22.01 9.30
C ILE A 251 24.22 20.62 9.87
N ASN A 252 24.61 19.56 9.16
CA ASN A 252 24.42 18.19 9.62
C ASN A 252 25.18 17.90 10.93
N ALA A 253 26.43 18.35 11.04
CA ALA A 253 27.25 18.15 12.24
C ALA A 253 26.67 18.84 13.49
N ARG A 254 25.93 19.93 13.32
CA ARG A 254 25.24 20.62 14.42
C ARG A 254 23.96 19.89 14.84
N SER A 255 23.22 19.34 13.86
CA SER A 255 22.00 18.56 14.08
C SER A 255 22.21 17.24 14.84
N SER A 256 23.42 16.68 14.84
CA SER A 256 23.79 15.48 15.62
C SER A 256 24.27 15.88 17.02
N ALA A 257 23.38 16.42 17.85
CA ALA A 257 23.74 16.98 19.16
C ALA A 257 23.94 15.94 20.29
N HIS A 258 24.30 14.69 19.99
CA HIS A 258 24.61 13.67 21.01
C HIS A 258 25.88 12.85 20.65
N PRO A 259 26.94 12.89 21.47
CA PRO A 259 28.21 12.20 21.20
C PRO A 259 28.28 10.73 21.66
N ASP A 260 27.26 10.21 22.37
CA ASP A 260 27.27 8.86 22.93
C ASP A 260 26.32 7.94 22.15
N GLU A 261 26.89 7.22 21.17
CA GLU A 261 26.50 5.91 20.60
C GLU A 261 26.91 5.87 19.12
N SER A 262 28.17 5.52 18.86
CA SER A 262 28.68 4.93 17.59
C SER A 262 28.16 5.52 16.27
N CYS A 263 27.91 6.82 16.22
CA CYS A 263 27.92 7.59 14.98
C CYS A 263 29.20 8.37 15.04
N ASP A 264 30.25 7.86 14.39
CA ASP A 264 31.39 8.67 13.99
C ASP A 264 30.82 9.98 13.42
N GLY A 265 31.45 11.13 13.73
CA GLY A 265 31.08 12.44 13.19
C GLY A 265 31.27 12.46 11.67
N THR A 266 30.46 11.70 10.95
CA THR A 266 30.68 11.35 9.56
C THR A 266 30.39 12.60 8.77
N GLY A 267 31.43 13.17 8.15
CA GLY A 267 31.32 14.26 7.19
C GLY A 267 30.49 13.82 5.98
N ARG A 268 29.18 13.70 6.15
CA ARG A 268 28.22 13.23 5.15
C ARG A 268 27.07 14.21 4.99
N VAL A 269 26.55 14.29 3.77
CA VAL A 269 25.51 15.24 3.37
C VAL A 269 24.16 14.53 3.24
N ASP A 270 23.12 15.11 3.85
CA ASP A 270 21.75 14.59 3.70
C ASP A 270 21.26 14.88 2.27
N PRO A 271 20.90 13.86 1.47
CA PRO A 271 20.45 14.05 0.09
C PRO A 271 19.22 14.95 -0.03
N THR A 272 18.33 14.91 0.96
CA THR A 272 17.12 15.75 1.00
C THR A 272 17.50 17.22 1.08
N GLN A 273 18.43 17.56 1.98
CA GLN A 273 18.89 18.92 2.18
C GLN A 273 19.63 19.44 0.95
N LEU A 274 20.47 18.59 0.35
CA LEU A 274 21.15 18.89 -0.90
C LEU A 274 20.15 19.20 -2.01
N GLN A 275 19.12 18.37 -2.19
CA GLN A 275 18.11 18.58 -3.23
C GLN A 275 17.28 19.85 -2.98
N VAL A 276 16.90 20.13 -1.72
CA VAL A 276 16.19 21.37 -1.37
C VAL A 276 17.04 22.60 -1.68
N ALA A 277 18.32 22.60 -1.28
CA ALA A 277 19.22 23.72 -1.53
C ALA A 277 19.47 23.92 -3.04
N CYS A 278 19.70 22.85 -3.79
CA CYS A 278 19.95 22.93 -5.23
C CYS A 278 18.70 23.33 -6.02
N SER A 279 17.51 22.83 -5.65
CA SER A 279 16.25 23.21 -6.28
C SER A 279 15.93 24.68 -6.01
N ALA A 280 16.13 25.15 -4.78
CA ALA A 280 15.96 26.56 -4.42
C ALA A 280 16.94 27.47 -5.17
N LEU A 281 18.21 27.04 -5.30
CA LEU A 281 19.20 27.75 -6.10
C LEU A 281 18.74 27.87 -7.54
N TRP A 282 18.42 26.74 -8.19
CA TRP A 282 18.03 26.69 -9.59
C TRP A 282 16.84 27.59 -9.91
N ALA A 283 15.79 27.52 -9.08
CA ALA A 283 14.57 28.30 -9.26
C ALA A 283 14.78 29.82 -9.10
N ALA A 284 15.82 30.23 -8.37
CA ALA A 284 16.11 31.64 -8.12
C ALA A 284 17.11 32.26 -9.12
N LEU A 285 17.82 31.44 -9.91
CA LEU A 285 18.81 31.91 -10.87
C LEU A 285 18.15 32.47 -12.14
N PRO A 286 18.57 33.66 -12.63
CA PRO A 286 18.11 34.21 -13.90
C PRO A 286 18.38 33.30 -15.10
N ASP A 287 17.48 33.28 -16.09
CA ASP A 287 17.55 32.40 -17.26
C ASP A 287 18.86 32.55 -18.06
N GLU A 288 19.40 33.77 -18.15
CA GLU A 288 20.61 34.07 -18.93
C GLU A 288 21.93 33.72 -18.23
N LEU A 289 21.89 33.31 -16.95
CA LEU A 289 23.08 33.05 -16.16
C LEU A 289 23.71 31.70 -16.52
N SER A 290 24.95 31.70 -17.00
CA SER A 290 25.71 30.50 -17.38
C SER A 290 26.74 30.03 -16.34
N LEU A 291 27.18 30.92 -15.44
CA LEU A 291 28.19 30.61 -14.43
C LEU A 291 27.72 31.00 -13.03
N ILE A 292 27.49 30.00 -12.18
CA ILE A 292 27.05 30.14 -10.79
C ILE A 292 28.27 30.45 -9.91
N ARG A 293 28.27 31.60 -9.24
CA ARG A 293 29.37 32.07 -8.39
C ARG A 293 29.05 31.88 -6.89
N PRO A 294 30.06 31.99 -6.00
CA PRO A 294 29.85 31.91 -4.55
C PRO A 294 28.76 32.86 -4.02
N ALA A 295 28.69 34.08 -4.57
CA ALA A 295 27.67 35.06 -4.18
C ALA A 295 26.24 34.61 -4.50
N ASP A 296 26.04 33.86 -5.60
CA ASP A 296 24.73 33.33 -5.97
C ASP A 296 24.29 32.22 -5.00
N VAL A 297 25.23 31.35 -4.61
CA VAL A 297 25.00 30.34 -3.57
C VAL A 297 24.68 30.99 -2.23
N SER A 298 25.47 31.97 -1.78
CA SER A 298 25.20 32.65 -0.51
C SER A 298 23.87 33.39 -0.50
N ARG A 299 23.43 33.94 -1.65
CA ARG A 299 22.20 34.73 -1.77
C ARG A 299 20.94 33.89 -1.94
N HIS A 300 21.02 32.76 -2.64
CA HIS A 300 19.84 31.99 -3.08
C HIS A 300 19.81 30.55 -2.55
N ALA A 301 20.98 30.02 -2.20
CA ALA A 301 21.15 28.71 -1.57
C ALA A 301 21.79 28.84 -0.18
N GLY A 302 21.66 30.00 0.47
CA GLY A 302 22.06 30.18 1.85
C GLY A 302 21.36 29.09 2.65
N THR A 303 22.13 28.08 3.06
CA THR A 303 21.58 26.76 3.36
C THR A 303 20.58 26.81 4.52
N GLU A 304 20.79 27.69 5.50
CA GLU A 304 19.80 27.97 6.55
C GLU A 304 18.50 28.64 6.03
N GLU A 305 18.59 29.61 5.11
CA GLU A 305 17.42 30.31 4.57
C GLU A 305 16.57 29.42 3.65
N SER A 306 17.21 28.66 2.76
CA SER A 306 16.50 27.75 1.85
C SER A 306 15.83 26.61 2.62
N LEU A 307 16.50 26.05 3.64
CA LEU A 307 15.91 25.04 4.51
C LEU A 307 14.78 25.62 5.39
N THR A 308 14.92 26.86 5.86
CA THR A 308 13.85 27.57 6.58
C THR A 308 12.62 27.79 5.70
N ALA A 309 12.81 28.26 4.45
CA ALA A 309 11.73 28.45 3.50
C ALA A 309 11.03 27.14 3.14
N TYR A 310 11.80 26.06 2.97
CA TYR A 310 11.26 24.72 2.77
C TYR A 310 10.43 24.25 3.96
N TYR A 311 10.96 24.42 5.18
CA TYR A 311 10.25 24.08 6.41
C TYR A 311 8.94 24.86 6.54
N ASP A 312 8.98 26.17 6.32
CA ASP A 312 7.80 27.02 6.38
C ASP A 312 6.74 26.58 5.37
N THR A 313 7.14 26.37 4.12
CA THR A 313 6.25 25.86 3.06
C THR A 313 5.66 24.51 3.44
N THR A 314 6.47 23.62 4.02
CA THR A 314 6.05 22.28 4.43
C THR A 314 5.05 22.33 5.58
N VAL A 315 5.31 23.14 6.61
CA VAL A 315 4.40 23.32 7.74
C VAL A 315 3.09 23.94 7.28
N THR A 316 3.13 24.98 6.44
CA THR A 316 1.91 25.58 5.87
C THR A 316 1.12 24.56 5.05
N ALA A 317 1.79 23.71 4.26
CA ALA A 317 1.12 22.65 3.50
C ALA A 317 0.46 21.60 4.44
N VAL A 318 1.16 21.18 5.50
CA VAL A 318 0.59 20.25 6.50
C VAL A 318 -0.58 20.91 7.24
N SER A 319 -0.50 22.20 7.56
CA SER A 319 -1.59 22.96 8.17
C SER A 319 -2.79 23.11 7.25
N ALA A 320 -2.60 23.33 5.96
CA ALA A 320 -3.69 23.29 4.99
C ALA A 320 -4.38 21.92 4.96
N GLU A 321 -3.62 20.84 5.06
CA GLU A 321 -4.13 19.46 5.05
C GLU A 321 -4.87 19.08 6.33
N ARG A 322 -4.40 19.53 7.50
CA ARG A 322 -4.82 19.00 8.81
C ARG A 322 -5.53 19.98 9.74
N PHE A 323 -5.32 21.27 9.54
CA PHE A 323 -5.74 22.34 10.46
C PHE A 323 -6.42 23.48 9.70
N ASP A 324 -7.02 23.21 8.54
CA ASP A 324 -7.74 24.17 7.70
C ASP A 324 -6.95 25.44 7.33
N GLY A 325 -5.62 25.32 7.31
CA GLY A 325 -4.70 26.42 7.02
C GLY A 325 -4.31 27.25 8.25
N ASP A 326 -4.68 26.82 9.45
CA ASP A 326 -4.19 27.39 10.70
C ASP A 326 -2.76 26.88 10.98
N ASP A 327 -1.79 27.69 10.59
CA ASP A 327 -0.37 27.45 10.83
C ASP A 327 -0.01 27.55 12.32
N ASP A 328 -0.73 28.37 13.09
CA ASP A 328 -0.38 28.67 14.48
C ASP A 328 -0.57 27.46 15.39
N VAL A 329 -1.61 26.65 15.14
CA VAL A 329 -1.85 25.40 15.87
C VAL A 329 -0.66 24.45 15.75
N LEU A 330 -0.24 24.17 14.51
CA LEU A 330 0.84 23.21 14.22
C LEU A 330 2.19 23.73 14.68
N ARG A 331 2.49 25.01 14.39
CA ARG A 331 3.74 25.66 14.80
C ARG A 331 3.84 25.69 16.31
N SER A 332 2.82 26.16 17.02
CA SER A 332 2.83 26.20 18.48
C SER A 332 3.01 24.81 19.11
N TRP A 333 2.43 23.78 18.49
CA TRP A 333 2.64 22.41 18.93
C TRP A 333 4.08 21.91 18.72
N LEU A 334 4.66 22.15 17.54
CA LEU A 334 6.06 21.81 17.24
C LEU A 334 7.01 22.48 18.23
N LEU A 335 6.77 23.77 18.52
CA LEU A 335 7.53 24.55 19.50
C LEU A 335 7.47 23.93 20.90
N ARG A 336 6.27 23.75 21.44
CA ARG A 336 6.10 23.23 22.81
C ARG A 336 6.63 21.81 22.99
N THR A 337 6.62 21.02 21.93
CA THR A 337 6.92 19.59 22.01
C THR A 337 8.41 19.32 21.79
N PHE A 338 8.98 19.93 20.76
CA PHE A 338 10.33 19.63 20.27
C PHE A 338 11.34 20.76 20.47
N ALA A 339 10.99 21.84 21.18
CA ALA A 339 11.95 22.85 21.62
C ALA A 339 12.05 22.91 23.16
N ASP A 340 13.25 23.20 23.66
CA ASP A 340 13.47 23.52 25.08
C ASP A 340 13.20 25.01 25.40
N GLU A 341 13.38 25.43 26.65
CA GLU A 341 13.20 26.83 27.09
C GLU A 341 14.10 27.81 26.34
N ALA A 342 15.27 27.33 25.88
CA ALA A 342 16.22 28.08 25.06
C ALA A 342 15.99 27.89 23.56
N SER A 343 14.83 27.36 23.15
CA SER A 343 14.44 27.20 21.76
C SER A 343 15.30 26.21 20.94
N ARG A 344 15.99 25.29 21.63
CA ARG A 344 16.85 24.26 21.03
C ARG A 344 16.07 22.96 20.80
N PRO A 345 16.39 22.18 19.75
CA PRO A 345 15.74 20.90 19.47
C PRO A 345 15.83 19.94 20.64
N ARG A 346 14.72 19.25 20.94
CA ARG A 346 14.65 18.21 21.95
C ARG A 346 13.99 16.94 21.37
N PRO A 347 14.62 15.76 21.50
CA PRO A 347 14.00 14.50 21.12
C PRO A 347 12.86 14.13 22.08
N VAL A 348 11.79 13.53 21.55
CA VAL A 348 10.59 13.14 22.28
C VAL A 348 10.27 11.66 22.05
N ARG A 349 10.02 10.90 23.11
CA ARG A 349 9.63 9.49 23.00
C ARG A 349 8.33 9.36 22.20
N ARG A 350 8.29 8.42 21.24
CA ARG A 350 7.10 8.15 20.41
C ARG A 350 5.84 7.90 21.23
N ARG A 351 5.97 7.18 22.35
CA ARG A 351 4.86 6.89 23.28
C ARG A 351 4.27 8.14 23.93
N ALA A 352 5.05 9.20 24.14
CA ALA A 352 4.57 10.44 24.74
C ALA A 352 3.67 11.25 23.80
N LEU A 353 3.73 11.00 22.49
CA LEU A 353 2.89 11.67 21.47
C LEU A 353 1.59 10.92 21.17
N ALA A 354 1.35 9.75 21.79
CA ALA A 354 0.25 8.87 21.43
C ALA A 354 -1.15 9.49 21.62
N HIS A 355 -1.28 10.48 22.51
CA HIS A 355 -2.55 11.10 22.92
C HIS A 355 -2.60 12.62 22.70
N GLN A 356 -1.71 13.18 21.87
CA GLN A 356 -1.67 14.62 21.65
C GLN A 356 -2.64 15.06 20.55
N ALA A 357 -3.10 16.31 20.66
CA ALA A 357 -4.13 16.92 19.79
C ALA A 357 -3.78 16.89 18.29
N VAL A 358 -2.49 16.93 17.94
CA VAL A 358 -2.02 16.90 16.54
C VAL A 358 -2.21 15.53 15.87
N GLY A 359 -2.42 14.46 16.65
CA GLY A 359 -2.74 13.13 16.14
C GLY A 359 -1.56 12.39 15.48
N ARG A 360 -1.64 11.05 15.42
CA ARG A 360 -0.55 10.20 14.89
C ARG A 360 -0.31 10.38 13.39
N ALA A 361 -1.37 10.60 12.61
CA ALA A 361 -1.30 10.79 11.16
C ALA A 361 -0.48 12.03 10.80
N THR A 362 -0.68 13.15 11.52
CA THR A 362 0.09 14.37 11.31
C THR A 362 1.56 14.19 11.68
N VAL A 363 1.88 13.50 12.78
CA VAL A 363 3.27 13.19 13.14
C VAL A 363 3.94 12.34 12.05
N ALA A 364 3.25 11.32 11.53
CA ALA A 364 3.76 10.49 10.44
C ALA A 364 4.02 11.32 9.17
N LEU A 365 3.13 12.26 8.85
CA LEU A 365 3.28 13.19 7.73
C LEU A 365 4.50 14.13 7.91
N LEU A 366 4.72 14.65 9.11
CA LEU A 366 5.89 15.46 9.43
C LEU A 366 7.20 14.66 9.32
N VAL A 367 7.20 13.39 9.72
CA VAL A 367 8.34 12.49 9.52
C VAL A 367 8.60 12.25 8.04
N ARG A 368 7.53 12.00 7.26
CA ARG A 368 7.61 11.77 5.82
C ARG A 368 8.14 12.99 5.07
N ARG A 369 7.67 14.19 5.42
CA ARG A 369 8.12 15.47 4.83
C ARG A 369 9.39 16.02 5.47
N ARG A 370 10.07 15.23 6.32
CA ARG A 370 11.37 15.55 6.93
C ARG A 370 11.35 16.83 7.75
N VAL A 371 10.22 17.13 8.37
CA VAL A 371 10.16 18.08 9.49
C VAL A 371 10.67 17.39 10.76
N LEU A 372 10.32 16.11 10.93
CA LEU A 372 10.80 15.26 12.02
C LEU A 372 11.62 14.08 11.46
N ARG A 373 12.51 13.54 12.29
CA ARG A 373 13.24 12.28 12.09
C ARG A 373 12.83 11.28 13.18
N THR A 374 12.96 10.00 12.86
CA THR A 374 12.73 8.91 13.82
C THR A 374 14.07 8.26 14.12
N ASP A 375 14.33 8.07 15.41
CA ASP A 375 15.50 7.40 15.91
C ASP A 375 15.07 6.27 16.86
N ARG A 376 15.83 5.18 16.95
CA ARG A 376 15.53 4.04 17.82
C ARG A 376 16.68 3.86 18.80
N ARG A 377 16.45 4.19 20.07
CA ARG A 377 17.45 4.13 21.15
C ARG A 377 17.03 3.11 22.19
N GLN A 378 17.89 2.12 22.47
CA GLN A 378 17.68 1.09 23.50
C GLN A 378 16.27 0.44 23.44
N GLY A 379 15.80 0.14 22.22
CA GLY A 379 14.49 -0.47 21.97
C GLY A 379 13.29 0.50 21.91
N ASP A 380 13.44 1.75 22.39
CA ASP A 380 12.42 2.79 22.34
C ASP A 380 12.54 3.66 21.07
N SER A 381 11.43 3.97 20.42
CA SER A 381 11.40 4.91 19.29
C SER A 381 11.25 6.35 19.77
N TRP A 382 12.04 7.25 19.19
CA TRP A 382 12.06 8.69 19.46
C TRP A 382 11.77 9.48 18.18
N TYR A 383 11.21 10.66 18.35
CA TYR A 383 11.08 11.67 17.31
C TYR A 383 11.92 12.88 17.65
N GLU A 384 12.60 13.44 16.67
CA GLU A 384 13.41 14.65 16.84
C GLU A 384 13.23 15.57 15.62
N PRO A 385 13.41 16.89 15.77
CA PRO A 385 13.48 17.78 14.61
C PRO A 385 14.56 17.33 13.62
N ALA A 386 14.23 17.36 12.33
CA ALA A 386 15.22 17.06 11.29
C ALA A 386 16.30 18.15 11.14
N TYR A 387 16.09 19.29 11.80
CA TYR A 387 16.89 20.50 11.71
C TYR A 387 17.12 21.10 13.08
N ASP A 388 18.30 21.70 13.22
CA ASP A 388 18.84 22.18 14.49
C ASP A 388 18.18 23.48 14.99
N ARG A 389 17.44 24.16 14.12
CA ARG A 389 16.54 25.26 14.46
C ARG A 389 15.22 25.01 13.75
N LEU A 390 14.17 24.72 14.52
CA LEU A 390 12.82 24.93 14.03
C LEU A 390 12.71 26.46 13.83
N PRO A 391 12.35 27.00 12.66
CA PRO A 391 12.18 28.44 12.52
C PRO A 391 10.97 28.88 13.36
N LEU A 392 11.24 29.36 14.57
CA LEU A 392 10.23 29.60 15.62
C LEU A 392 9.47 30.93 15.47
N ARG A 393 9.75 31.69 14.42
CA ARG A 393 9.00 32.89 14.04
C ARG A 393 8.91 32.93 12.52
N PRO A 394 7.75 33.31 11.95
CA PRO A 394 7.65 33.52 10.51
C PRO A 394 8.75 34.49 10.09
N ALA A 395 9.51 34.15 9.04
CA ALA A 395 10.46 35.07 8.45
C ALA A 395 9.74 36.40 8.20
N ARG A 396 10.23 37.49 8.81
CA ARG A 396 9.65 38.85 8.80
C ARG A 396 8.83 39.08 7.55
N ALA A 397 7.50 39.18 7.70
CA ALA A 397 6.53 39.68 6.72
C ALA A 397 7.06 39.74 5.28
N ARG A 398 7.49 38.59 4.73
CA ARG A 398 7.48 38.47 3.28
C ARG A 398 6.00 38.56 2.92
N PRO A 399 5.59 39.37 1.92
CA PRO A 399 4.24 39.24 1.42
C PRO A 399 4.06 37.76 1.21
N ARG A 400 3.08 37.17 1.91
CA ARG A 400 2.66 35.80 1.62
C ARG A 400 2.65 35.78 0.11
N PRO A 401 3.42 34.93 -0.60
CA PRO A 401 3.05 34.70 -1.97
C PRO A 401 1.57 34.43 -1.85
N SER A 402 0.75 35.18 -2.56
CA SER A 402 -0.56 34.71 -2.84
C SER A 402 -0.30 33.40 -3.57
N VAL A 403 -0.11 32.33 -2.80
CA VAL A 403 -0.86 31.13 -2.99
C VAL A 403 -2.31 31.63 -2.83
N GLN A 404 -2.79 32.42 -3.82
CA GLN A 404 -4.01 32.07 -4.51
C GLN A 404 -3.91 30.57 -4.52
N ARG A 405 -4.71 29.93 -3.65
CA ARG A 405 -4.99 28.51 -3.80
C ARG A 405 -5.42 28.44 -5.26
N ALA A 406 -4.46 28.18 -6.15
CA ALA A 406 -4.77 27.79 -7.50
C ALA A 406 -5.58 26.54 -7.20
N ALA A 407 -6.91 26.67 -7.34
CA ALA A 407 -7.81 25.61 -6.98
C ALA A 407 -7.22 24.38 -7.67
N LEU A 408 -6.75 23.43 -6.85
CA LEU A 408 -6.08 22.26 -7.37
C LEU A 408 -7.07 21.66 -8.35
N HIS A 409 -6.61 21.39 -9.57
CA HIS A 409 -7.48 20.83 -10.60
C HIS A 409 -8.17 19.61 -9.99
N PRO A 410 -9.50 19.41 -10.15
CA PRO A 410 -10.24 18.34 -9.47
C PRO A 410 -9.56 16.96 -9.58
N GLY A 411 -8.97 16.66 -10.75
CA GLY A 411 -8.18 15.43 -10.96
C GLY A 411 -6.95 15.31 -10.04
N THR A 412 -6.23 16.41 -9.79
CA THR A 412 -5.08 16.41 -8.85
C THR A 412 -5.52 16.22 -7.40
N CYS A 413 -6.70 16.72 -7.03
CA CYS A 413 -7.29 16.44 -5.72
C CYS A 413 -7.63 14.95 -5.60
N LEU A 414 -8.22 14.35 -6.64
CA LEU A 414 -8.54 12.94 -6.65
C LEU A 414 -7.29 12.05 -6.57
N GLU A 415 -6.24 12.36 -7.35
CA GLU A 415 -4.95 11.66 -7.26
C GLU A 415 -4.36 11.74 -5.84
N ALA A 416 -4.41 12.91 -5.22
CA ALA A 416 -3.98 13.10 -3.83
C ALA A 416 -4.85 12.30 -2.84
N ALA A 417 -6.15 12.20 -3.09
CA ALA A 417 -7.07 11.40 -2.28
C ALA A 417 -6.73 9.90 -2.36
N VAL A 418 -6.44 9.39 -3.56
CA VAL A 418 -6.00 8.01 -3.79
C VAL A 418 -4.69 7.73 -3.03
N GLY A 419 -3.71 8.64 -3.14
CA GLY A 419 -2.45 8.54 -2.39
C GLY A 419 -2.69 8.48 -0.87
N ALA A 420 -3.51 9.38 -0.34
CA ALA A 420 -3.84 9.43 1.08
C ALA A 420 -4.56 8.15 1.56
N LEU A 421 -5.49 7.60 0.76
CA LEU A 421 -6.15 6.34 1.08
C LEU A 421 -5.15 5.17 1.13
N GLY A 422 -4.22 5.10 0.18
CA GLY A 422 -3.17 4.09 0.16
C GLY A 422 -2.26 4.14 1.38
N GLU A 423 -2.08 5.33 1.96
CA GLU A 423 -1.33 5.56 3.19
C GLU A 423 -2.14 5.27 4.48
N GLY A 424 -3.42 4.91 4.34
CA GLY A 424 -4.34 4.69 5.45
C GLY A 424 -4.86 5.97 6.09
N ASP A 425 -4.68 7.12 5.45
CA ASP A 425 -5.10 8.43 5.96
C ASP A 425 -6.51 8.79 5.48
N LEU A 426 -7.49 8.14 6.10
CA LEU A 426 -8.90 8.27 5.74
C LEU A 426 -9.46 9.69 5.89
N ALA A 427 -8.85 10.54 6.73
CA ALA A 427 -9.30 11.90 6.95
C ALA A 427 -8.86 12.81 5.81
N LEU A 428 -7.58 12.76 5.43
CA LEU A 428 -7.07 13.54 4.30
C LEU A 428 -7.68 13.06 2.99
N ALA A 429 -7.84 11.75 2.80
CA ALA A 429 -8.47 11.19 1.61
C ALA A 429 -9.90 11.74 1.42
N ALA A 430 -10.72 11.74 2.48
CA ALA A 430 -12.08 12.28 2.42
C ALA A 430 -12.08 13.78 2.08
N LYS A 431 -11.25 14.57 2.75
CA LYS A 431 -11.12 16.02 2.48
C LYS A 431 -10.77 16.30 1.02
N ARG A 432 -9.85 15.53 0.44
CA ARG A 432 -9.44 15.67 -0.97
C ARG A 432 -10.54 15.23 -1.95
N CYS A 433 -11.34 14.21 -1.62
CA CYS A 433 -12.54 13.88 -2.38
C CYS A 433 -13.56 15.03 -2.38
N ASP A 434 -13.83 15.60 -1.20
CA ASP A 434 -14.78 16.70 -1.06
C ASP A 434 -14.32 17.94 -1.84
N GLU A 435 -13.02 18.26 -1.78
CA GLU A 435 -12.41 19.30 -2.61
C GLU A 435 -12.54 18.99 -4.11
N ALA A 436 -12.31 17.75 -4.53
CA ALA A 436 -12.48 17.34 -5.93
C ALA A 436 -13.93 17.50 -6.40
N LEU A 437 -14.91 17.07 -5.59
CA LEU A 437 -16.33 17.18 -5.90
C LEU A 437 -16.81 18.63 -5.95
N ALA A 438 -16.37 19.47 -5.01
CA ALA A 438 -16.74 20.88 -4.93
C ALA A 438 -16.24 21.71 -6.12
N HIS A 439 -15.12 21.33 -6.72
CA HIS A 439 -14.51 22.03 -7.86
C HIS A 439 -14.76 21.34 -9.21
N SER A 440 -15.43 20.18 -9.22
CA SER A 440 -15.82 19.47 -10.43
C SER A 440 -16.97 20.17 -11.16
N ALA A 441 -16.97 20.13 -12.50
CA ALA A 441 -18.13 20.53 -13.28
C ALA A 441 -19.29 19.54 -13.08
N GLU A 442 -20.54 20.00 -13.15
CA GLU A 442 -21.71 19.12 -12.96
C GLU A 442 -21.77 17.97 -13.98
N ASP A 443 -21.29 18.23 -15.20
CA ASP A 443 -21.24 17.26 -16.31
C ASP A 443 -20.02 16.33 -16.27
N ASP A 444 -19.06 16.54 -15.36
CA ASP A 444 -17.90 15.64 -15.20
C ASP A 444 -18.28 14.41 -14.38
N HIS A 445 -19.20 13.62 -14.95
CA HIS A 445 -19.78 12.45 -14.30
C HIS A 445 -18.73 11.37 -13.99
N HIS A 446 -17.64 11.28 -14.76
CA HIS A 446 -16.58 10.30 -14.52
C HIS A 446 -15.78 10.63 -13.25
N LEU A 447 -15.26 11.86 -13.14
CA LEU A 447 -14.48 12.27 -11.97
C LEU A 447 -15.33 12.24 -10.70
N ARG A 448 -16.58 12.67 -10.79
CA ARG A 448 -17.53 12.61 -9.67
C ARG A 448 -17.78 11.17 -9.23
N ALA A 449 -17.94 10.24 -10.17
CA ALA A 449 -18.12 8.83 -9.85
C ALA A 449 -16.90 8.23 -9.15
N GLU A 450 -15.69 8.56 -9.59
CA GLU A 450 -14.45 8.11 -8.95
C GLU A 450 -14.31 8.65 -7.52
N ALA A 451 -14.61 9.93 -7.30
CA ALA A 451 -14.57 10.54 -5.98
C ALA A 451 -15.62 9.91 -5.03
N GLU A 452 -16.85 9.69 -5.50
CA GLU A 452 -17.91 9.02 -4.71
C GLU A 452 -17.53 7.56 -4.39
N SER A 453 -16.93 6.83 -5.33
CA SER A 453 -16.44 5.46 -5.08
C SER A 453 -15.34 5.44 -4.02
N LEU A 454 -14.43 6.43 -4.06
CA LEU A 454 -13.36 6.58 -3.07
C LEU A 454 -13.92 6.94 -1.68
N LEU A 455 -14.96 7.78 -1.60
CA LEU A 455 -15.70 8.04 -0.36
C LEU A 455 -16.43 6.79 0.15
N GLY A 456 -16.98 5.96 -0.73
CA GLY A 456 -17.54 4.65 -0.39
C GLY A 456 -16.50 3.71 0.22
N ASN A 457 -15.28 3.68 -0.33
CA ASN A 457 -14.14 2.94 0.24
C ASN A 457 -13.79 3.43 1.65
N ILE A 458 -13.79 4.75 1.86
CA ILE A 458 -13.50 5.36 3.17
C ILE A 458 -14.59 5.01 4.18
N ALA A 459 -15.87 5.09 3.80
CA ALA A 459 -16.99 4.71 4.66
C ALA A 459 -16.94 3.22 5.04
N HIS A 460 -16.62 2.35 4.06
CA HIS A 460 -16.44 0.92 4.28
C HIS A 460 -15.31 0.63 5.29
N GLU A 461 -14.16 1.28 5.16
CA GLU A 461 -13.03 1.15 6.09
C GLU A 461 -13.35 1.66 7.51
N ARG A 462 -14.25 2.65 7.63
CA ARG A 462 -14.77 3.13 8.92
C ARG A 462 -15.82 2.20 9.54
N GLY A 463 -16.33 1.22 8.78
CA GLY A 463 -17.41 0.33 9.19
C GLY A 463 -18.80 0.95 9.05
N ASP A 464 -18.93 2.09 8.38
CA ASP A 464 -20.23 2.73 8.12
C ASP A 464 -20.84 2.14 6.84
N VAL A 465 -21.60 1.06 7.01
CA VAL A 465 -22.13 0.26 5.89
C VAL A 465 -23.19 1.02 5.09
N GLU A 466 -24.07 1.79 5.75
CA GLU A 466 -25.12 2.52 5.03
C GLU A 466 -24.55 3.69 4.22
N GLU A 467 -23.60 4.45 4.78
CA GLU A 467 -22.91 5.49 4.01
C GLU A 467 -22.13 4.87 2.84
N ALA A 468 -21.44 3.75 3.05
CA ALA A 468 -20.75 3.05 1.97
C ALA A 468 -21.70 2.64 0.84
N VAL A 469 -22.85 2.06 1.16
CA VAL A 469 -23.88 1.69 0.15
C VAL A 469 -24.40 2.93 -0.59
N ALA A 470 -24.70 4.01 0.13
CA ALA A 470 -25.17 5.25 -0.49
C ALA A 470 -24.16 5.82 -1.48
N ARG A 471 -22.88 5.88 -1.08
CA ARG A 471 -21.77 6.39 -1.91
C ARG A 471 -21.50 5.51 -3.13
N TYR A 472 -21.46 4.18 -2.98
CA TYR A 472 -21.29 3.29 -4.13
C TYR A 472 -22.46 3.37 -5.11
N ARG A 473 -23.70 3.54 -4.64
CA ARG A 473 -24.86 3.77 -5.53
C ARG A 473 -24.77 5.10 -6.26
N ALA A 474 -24.35 6.18 -5.59
CA ALA A 474 -24.13 7.48 -6.22
C ALA A 474 -23.03 7.42 -7.30
N ALA A 475 -21.94 6.71 -7.02
CA ALA A 475 -20.89 6.43 -7.99
C ALA A 475 -21.42 5.62 -9.19
N ALA A 476 -22.21 4.57 -8.94
CA ALA A 476 -22.77 3.73 -9.99
C ALA A 476 -23.68 4.54 -10.94
N GLN A 477 -24.56 5.37 -10.38
CA GLN A 477 -25.43 6.26 -11.16
C GLN A 477 -24.62 7.27 -12.00
N SER A 478 -23.53 7.80 -11.45
CA SER A 478 -22.66 8.76 -12.15
C SER A 478 -21.88 8.08 -13.28
N PHE A 479 -21.32 6.88 -13.06
CA PHE A 479 -20.69 6.11 -14.14
C PHE A 479 -21.67 5.67 -15.23
N GLU A 480 -22.91 5.32 -14.87
CA GLU A 480 -23.96 5.00 -15.84
C GLU A 480 -24.24 6.20 -16.77
N ARG A 481 -24.36 7.41 -16.20
CA ARG A 481 -24.52 8.65 -16.98
C ARG A 481 -23.30 8.98 -17.84
N ALA A 482 -22.10 8.63 -17.37
CA ALA A 482 -20.86 8.77 -18.14
C ALA A 482 -20.69 7.70 -19.25
N GLY A 483 -21.62 6.73 -19.36
CA GLY A 483 -21.51 5.62 -20.32
C GLY A 483 -20.46 4.57 -19.94
N ALA A 484 -19.95 4.59 -18.71
CA ALA A 484 -18.90 3.70 -18.22
C ALA A 484 -19.50 2.43 -17.56
N THR A 485 -20.27 1.65 -18.33
CA THR A 485 -21.01 0.47 -17.82
C THR A 485 -20.11 -0.57 -17.12
N GLY A 486 -18.86 -0.71 -17.57
CA GLY A 486 -17.88 -1.61 -16.95
C GLY A 486 -17.54 -1.28 -15.49
N ALA A 487 -17.62 0.00 -15.09
CA ALA A 487 -17.37 0.43 -13.71
C ALA A 487 -18.60 0.26 -12.80
N VAL A 488 -19.80 0.18 -13.38
CA VAL A 488 -21.06 0.02 -12.63
C VAL A 488 -21.15 -1.37 -11.98
N GLY A 489 -20.77 -2.42 -12.70
CA GLY A 489 -20.85 -3.81 -12.20
C GLY A 489 -20.18 -4.01 -10.85
N PRO A 490 -18.88 -3.68 -10.68
CA PRO A 490 -18.20 -3.77 -9.38
C PRO A 490 -18.86 -2.96 -8.27
N LEU A 491 -19.42 -1.78 -8.56
CA LEU A 491 -20.11 -0.97 -7.54
C LEU A 491 -21.40 -1.63 -7.04
N LEU A 492 -22.19 -2.20 -7.95
CA LEU A 492 -23.37 -2.98 -7.59
C LEU A 492 -22.99 -4.26 -6.84
N ALA A 493 -21.89 -4.91 -7.24
CA ALA A 493 -21.36 -6.06 -6.51
C ALA A 493 -20.93 -5.69 -5.07
N ALA A 494 -20.25 -4.54 -4.89
CA ALA A 494 -19.96 -4.02 -3.55
C ALA A 494 -21.22 -3.81 -2.71
N VAL A 495 -22.26 -3.17 -3.28
CA VAL A 495 -23.54 -2.98 -2.60
C VAL A 495 -24.18 -4.32 -2.23
N GLY A 496 -24.22 -5.27 -3.17
CA GLY A 496 -24.79 -6.60 -2.91
C GLY A 496 -24.08 -7.34 -1.78
N ARG A 497 -22.74 -7.29 -1.74
CA ARG A 497 -21.95 -7.92 -0.67
C ARG A 497 -22.15 -7.26 0.69
N LEU A 498 -22.26 -5.93 0.73
CA LEU A 498 -22.59 -5.22 1.97
C LEU A 498 -24.00 -5.58 2.47
N ARG A 499 -24.98 -5.68 1.57
CA ARG A 499 -26.35 -6.12 1.93
C ARG A 499 -26.38 -7.55 2.43
N LEU A 500 -25.58 -8.44 1.83
CA LEU A 500 -25.43 -9.81 2.33
C LEU A 500 -24.85 -9.84 3.74
N ALA A 501 -23.80 -9.05 3.99
CA ALA A 501 -23.17 -8.94 5.32
C ALA A 501 -24.13 -8.38 6.39
N GLN A 502 -25.09 -7.54 6.00
CA GLN A 502 -26.15 -7.04 6.88
C GLN A 502 -27.29 -8.05 7.12
N GLY A 503 -27.27 -9.22 6.46
CA GLY A 503 -28.32 -10.23 6.58
C GLY A 503 -29.51 -10.05 5.63
N PHE A 504 -29.33 -9.33 4.51
CA PHE A 504 -30.36 -9.14 3.48
C PHE A 504 -30.01 -9.89 2.18
N PRO A 505 -30.09 -11.23 2.15
CA PRO A 505 -29.67 -12.03 1.00
C PRO A 505 -30.50 -11.76 -0.25
N GLU A 506 -31.82 -11.57 -0.14
CA GLU A 506 -32.68 -11.25 -1.28
C GLU A 506 -32.23 -9.95 -1.99
N MET A 507 -31.89 -8.91 -1.19
CA MET A 507 -31.37 -7.65 -1.73
C MET A 507 -30.00 -7.86 -2.37
N ALA A 508 -29.14 -8.67 -1.76
CA ALA A 508 -27.83 -9.01 -2.32
C ALA A 508 -27.94 -9.69 -3.68
N VAL A 509 -28.83 -10.68 -3.79
CA VAL A 509 -29.11 -11.40 -5.05
C VAL A 509 -29.57 -10.42 -6.14
N ARG A 510 -30.49 -9.50 -5.84
CA ARG A 510 -30.95 -8.48 -6.81
C ARG A 510 -29.82 -7.60 -7.33
N GLU A 511 -28.98 -7.09 -6.43
CA GLU A 511 -27.86 -6.20 -6.78
C GLU A 511 -26.77 -6.95 -7.57
N LEU A 512 -26.47 -8.20 -7.20
CA LEU A 512 -25.48 -9.03 -7.88
C LEU A 512 -25.97 -9.52 -9.26
N TYR A 513 -27.26 -9.80 -9.43
CA TYR A 513 -27.84 -10.04 -10.75
C TYR A 513 -27.72 -8.81 -11.63
N ALA A 514 -28.02 -7.62 -11.10
CA ALA A 514 -27.84 -6.37 -11.83
C ALA A 514 -26.37 -6.16 -12.22
N ALA A 515 -25.43 -6.42 -11.30
CA ALA A 515 -23.99 -6.36 -11.56
C ALA A 515 -23.55 -7.31 -12.68
N MET A 516 -23.97 -8.58 -12.63
CA MET A 516 -23.71 -9.59 -13.65
C MET A 516 -24.25 -9.19 -15.02
N ALA A 517 -25.43 -8.58 -15.07
CA ALA A 517 -26.03 -8.11 -16.32
C ALA A 517 -25.21 -6.97 -16.98
N ARG A 518 -24.50 -6.14 -16.20
CA ARG A 518 -23.62 -5.09 -16.74
C ARG A 518 -22.27 -5.64 -17.17
N VAL A 519 -21.73 -6.60 -16.41
CA VAL A 519 -20.38 -7.14 -16.65
C VAL A 519 -20.43 -8.69 -16.66
N PRO A 520 -21.03 -9.30 -17.70
CA PRO A 520 -21.23 -10.75 -17.76
C PRO A 520 -19.94 -11.57 -17.91
N ALA A 521 -18.83 -10.89 -18.24
CA ALA A 521 -17.51 -11.50 -18.34
C ALA A 521 -16.75 -11.59 -17.00
N ASP A 522 -17.20 -10.86 -15.96
CA ASP A 522 -16.56 -10.93 -14.65
C ASP A 522 -17.09 -12.15 -13.88
N LEU A 523 -16.28 -13.21 -13.89
CA LEU A 523 -16.59 -14.48 -13.22
C LEU A 523 -16.65 -14.33 -11.69
N ALA A 524 -15.93 -13.36 -11.11
CA ALA A 524 -15.96 -13.14 -9.67
C ALA A 524 -17.36 -12.68 -9.23
N ILE A 525 -18.00 -11.79 -9.98
CA ILE A 525 -19.39 -11.35 -9.70
C ILE A 525 -20.36 -12.54 -9.72
N GLN A 526 -20.16 -13.50 -10.63
CA GLN A 526 -20.98 -14.72 -10.69
C GLN A 526 -20.74 -15.64 -9.49
N THR A 527 -19.49 -15.81 -9.05
CA THR A 527 -19.18 -16.54 -7.82
C THR A 527 -19.82 -15.90 -6.59
N GLU A 528 -19.81 -14.57 -6.50
CA GLU A 528 -20.49 -13.83 -5.42
C GLU A 528 -22.01 -13.94 -5.50
N LEU A 529 -22.59 -13.93 -6.70
CA LEU A 529 -24.02 -14.16 -6.92
C LEU A 529 -24.41 -15.57 -6.44
N ALA A 530 -23.63 -16.59 -6.77
CA ALA A 530 -23.85 -17.95 -6.30
C ALA A 530 -23.82 -18.02 -4.76
N TRP A 531 -22.87 -17.32 -4.13
CA TRP A 531 -22.82 -17.24 -2.68
C TRP A 531 -24.07 -16.57 -2.08
N ALA A 532 -24.54 -15.47 -2.66
CA ALA A 532 -25.77 -14.81 -2.23
C ALA A 532 -27.02 -15.69 -2.43
N LEU A 533 -27.12 -16.40 -3.56
CA LEU A 533 -28.19 -17.36 -3.84
C LEU A 533 -28.22 -18.49 -2.80
N TRP A 534 -27.05 -19.00 -2.42
CA TRP A 534 -26.96 -20.00 -1.37
C TRP A 534 -27.47 -19.45 -0.04
N HIS A 535 -27.04 -18.27 0.39
CA HIS A 535 -27.55 -17.60 1.59
C HIS A 535 -29.07 -17.34 1.55
N ASP A 536 -29.62 -17.03 0.37
CA ASP A 536 -31.04 -16.83 0.12
C ASP A 536 -31.87 -18.14 0.11
N GLY A 537 -31.22 -19.30 0.22
CA GLY A 537 -31.89 -20.61 0.27
C GLY A 537 -32.06 -21.30 -1.08
N HIS A 538 -31.27 -20.92 -2.09
CA HIS A 538 -31.31 -21.48 -3.44
C HIS A 538 -29.99 -22.20 -3.82
N PRO A 539 -29.60 -23.29 -3.10
CA PRO A 539 -28.31 -23.96 -3.28
C PRO A 539 -28.11 -24.60 -4.68
N GLU A 540 -29.16 -25.14 -5.30
CA GLU A 540 -29.04 -25.72 -6.65
C GLU A 540 -28.75 -24.63 -7.70
N ALA A 541 -29.46 -23.50 -7.63
CA ALA A 541 -29.20 -22.36 -8.52
C ALA A 541 -27.78 -21.79 -8.32
N ALA A 542 -27.29 -21.77 -7.08
CA ALA A 542 -25.91 -21.40 -6.80
C ALA A 542 -24.90 -22.35 -7.48
N VAL A 543 -25.14 -23.66 -7.41
CA VAL A 543 -24.31 -24.68 -8.07
C VAL A 543 -24.34 -24.51 -9.60
N ASP A 544 -25.51 -24.22 -10.18
CA ASP A 544 -25.66 -23.99 -11.63
C ASP A 544 -24.82 -22.80 -12.09
N VAL A 545 -24.90 -21.67 -11.39
CA VAL A 545 -24.06 -20.49 -11.68
C VAL A 545 -22.56 -20.82 -11.60
N LEU A 546 -22.16 -21.64 -10.63
CA LEU A 546 -20.75 -22.06 -10.48
C LEU A 546 -20.30 -23.05 -11.56
N ASN A 547 -21.21 -23.90 -12.05
CA ASN A 547 -20.93 -24.74 -13.21
C ASN A 547 -20.63 -23.87 -14.43
N ASP A 548 -21.43 -22.84 -14.70
CA ASP A 548 -21.19 -21.91 -15.81
C ASP A 548 -19.82 -21.20 -15.72
N VAL A 549 -19.41 -20.83 -14.49
CA VAL A 549 -18.07 -20.25 -14.26
C VAL A 549 -16.97 -21.26 -14.57
N LEU A 550 -17.12 -22.51 -14.11
CA LEU A 550 -16.11 -23.56 -14.27
C LEU A 550 -16.06 -24.12 -15.69
N ASP A 551 -17.14 -24.05 -16.45
CA ASP A 551 -17.16 -24.39 -17.87
C ASP A 551 -16.33 -23.38 -18.68
N ARG A 552 -16.30 -22.12 -18.26
CA ARG A 552 -15.47 -21.05 -18.87
C ARG A 552 -14.03 -21.10 -18.39
N GLU A 553 -13.81 -21.29 -17.09
CA GLU A 553 -12.48 -21.37 -16.48
C GLU A 553 -12.42 -22.54 -15.49
N GLY A 554 -12.08 -23.73 -15.99
CA GLY A 554 -12.11 -24.97 -15.21
C GLY A 554 -11.23 -25.00 -13.96
N ASN A 555 -10.23 -24.11 -13.86
CA ASN A 555 -9.31 -23.98 -12.71
C ASN A 555 -9.51 -22.65 -11.95
N ASN A 556 -10.71 -22.06 -12.03
CA ASN A 556 -11.07 -20.91 -11.21
C ASN A 556 -11.15 -21.35 -9.73
N ALA A 557 -10.21 -20.88 -8.91
CA ALA A 557 -10.06 -21.36 -7.54
C ALA A 557 -11.23 -20.93 -6.66
N ASP A 558 -11.71 -19.70 -6.81
CA ASP A 558 -12.82 -19.18 -6.01
C ASP A 558 -14.11 -19.95 -6.33
N ALA A 559 -14.39 -20.21 -7.60
CA ALA A 559 -15.56 -21.00 -8.00
C ALA A 559 -15.48 -22.46 -7.52
N LEU A 560 -14.31 -23.10 -7.61
CA LEU A 560 -14.10 -24.45 -7.05
C LEU A 560 -14.30 -24.45 -5.53
N LEU A 561 -13.75 -23.47 -4.82
CA LEU A 561 -13.86 -23.35 -3.37
C LEU A 561 -15.32 -23.15 -2.94
N THR A 562 -16.01 -22.18 -3.57
CA THR A 562 -17.42 -21.88 -3.28
C THR A 562 -18.33 -23.05 -3.62
N ARG A 563 -18.13 -23.71 -4.77
CA ARG A 563 -18.96 -24.88 -5.16
C ARG A 563 -18.70 -26.06 -4.23
N GLY A 564 -17.45 -26.34 -3.91
CA GLY A 564 -17.06 -27.40 -2.98
C GLY A 564 -17.68 -27.22 -1.60
N GLN A 565 -17.69 -25.99 -1.07
CA GLN A 565 -18.34 -25.65 0.21
C GLN A 565 -19.85 -25.92 0.17
N ILE A 566 -20.55 -25.43 -0.86
CA ILE A 566 -22.00 -25.61 -1.00
C ILE A 566 -22.34 -27.11 -1.16
N LEU A 567 -21.58 -27.83 -1.99
CA LEU A 567 -21.76 -29.27 -2.23
C LEU A 567 -21.58 -30.09 -0.95
N ALA A 568 -20.64 -29.73 -0.07
CA ALA A 568 -20.46 -30.38 1.22
C ALA A 568 -21.72 -30.25 2.09
N GLY A 569 -22.29 -29.04 2.19
CA GLY A 569 -23.55 -28.80 2.89
C GLY A 569 -24.73 -29.59 2.35
N MET A 570 -24.80 -29.73 1.02
CA MET A 570 -25.82 -30.53 0.31
C MET A 570 -25.62 -32.06 0.45
N GLY A 571 -24.55 -32.50 1.12
CA GLY A 571 -24.25 -33.93 1.28
C GLY A 571 -23.61 -34.60 0.04
N ARG A 572 -23.20 -33.82 -0.97
CA ARG A 572 -22.56 -34.32 -2.20
C ARG A 572 -21.05 -34.49 -2.00
N ALA A 573 -20.67 -35.31 -1.02
CA ALA A 573 -19.30 -35.39 -0.47
C ALA A 573 -18.19 -35.62 -1.51
N ARG A 574 -18.33 -36.59 -2.42
CA ARG A 574 -17.31 -36.87 -3.45
C ARG A 574 -17.08 -35.69 -4.40
N ALA A 575 -18.14 -34.97 -4.75
CA ALA A 575 -18.01 -33.81 -5.63
C ALA A 575 -17.36 -32.64 -4.87
N ALA A 576 -17.71 -32.45 -3.60
CA ALA A 576 -17.11 -31.45 -2.73
C ALA A 576 -15.59 -31.64 -2.58
N LEU A 577 -15.13 -32.85 -2.25
CA LEU A 577 -13.68 -33.14 -2.12
C LEU A 577 -12.93 -32.86 -3.41
N ARG A 578 -13.44 -33.31 -4.56
CA ARG A 578 -12.80 -33.05 -5.87
C ARG A 578 -12.59 -31.57 -6.14
N ASP A 579 -13.54 -30.71 -5.79
CA ASP A 579 -13.42 -29.27 -6.01
C ASP A 579 -12.48 -28.62 -5.00
N LEU A 580 -12.60 -28.98 -3.72
CA LEU A 580 -11.78 -28.44 -2.63
C LEU A 580 -10.30 -28.83 -2.78
N ASP A 581 -10.01 -30.07 -3.15
CA ASP A 581 -8.64 -30.55 -3.43
C ASP A 581 -8.02 -29.80 -4.61
N ARG A 582 -8.80 -29.54 -5.66
CA ARG A 582 -8.34 -28.79 -6.84
C ARG A 582 -8.17 -27.29 -6.56
N ALA A 583 -8.91 -26.74 -5.61
CA ALA A 583 -8.74 -25.36 -5.15
C ALA A 583 -7.53 -25.17 -4.24
N GLY A 584 -6.89 -26.26 -3.79
CA GLY A 584 -5.88 -26.29 -2.74
C GLY A 584 -4.61 -25.45 -2.99
N PRO A 585 -3.87 -25.11 -1.91
CA PRO A 585 -4.11 -25.54 -0.52
C PRO A 585 -5.28 -24.77 0.13
N LEU A 586 -6.10 -25.47 0.92
CA LEU A 586 -7.25 -24.88 1.62
C LEU A 586 -6.78 -24.04 2.80
N GLN A 587 -6.91 -22.71 2.69
CA GLN A 587 -6.43 -21.76 3.70
C GLN A 587 -7.56 -21.16 4.55
N TRP A 588 -8.80 -21.13 4.03
CA TRP A 588 -9.93 -20.53 4.72
C TRP A 588 -10.57 -21.51 5.71
N PRO A 589 -10.83 -21.12 6.98
CA PRO A 589 -11.44 -22.00 7.97
C PRO A 589 -12.74 -22.65 7.50
N PHE A 590 -13.59 -21.91 6.78
CA PHE A 590 -14.84 -22.47 6.26
C PHE A 590 -14.60 -23.53 5.19
N ALA A 591 -13.60 -23.34 4.32
CA ALA A 591 -13.24 -24.33 3.30
C ALA A 591 -12.66 -25.61 3.93
N LYS A 592 -11.79 -25.47 4.94
CA LYS A 592 -11.25 -26.61 5.71
C LYS A 592 -12.35 -27.38 6.44
N VAL A 593 -13.28 -26.67 7.10
CA VAL A 593 -14.41 -27.33 7.78
C VAL A 593 -15.38 -27.97 6.78
N ALA A 594 -15.58 -27.38 5.60
CA ALA A 594 -16.37 -28.01 4.54
C ALA A 594 -15.68 -29.27 3.97
N HIS A 595 -14.36 -29.25 3.83
CA HIS A 595 -13.56 -30.42 3.44
C HIS A 595 -13.67 -31.52 4.50
N ALA A 596 -13.48 -31.18 5.78
CA ALA A 596 -13.71 -32.07 6.91
C ALA A 596 -15.14 -32.66 6.93
N LEU A 597 -16.17 -31.85 6.65
CA LEU A 597 -17.55 -32.35 6.53
C LEU A 597 -17.68 -33.37 5.39
N ALA A 598 -17.08 -33.11 4.24
CA ALA A 598 -17.10 -34.04 3.12
C ALA A 598 -16.34 -35.35 3.42
N LEU A 599 -15.22 -35.29 4.16
CA LEU A 599 -14.51 -36.46 4.67
C LEU A 599 -15.37 -37.27 5.65
N ALA A 600 -16.00 -36.60 6.63
CA ALA A 600 -16.86 -37.25 7.61
C ALA A 600 -18.07 -37.94 6.96
N LEU A 601 -18.66 -37.35 5.92
CA LEU A 601 -19.74 -37.95 5.13
C LEU A 601 -19.31 -39.20 4.34
N LEU A 602 -18.00 -39.42 4.16
CA LEU A 602 -17.42 -40.63 3.56
C LEU A 602 -16.80 -41.57 4.60
N ASP A 603 -17.12 -41.38 5.89
CA ASP A 603 -16.66 -42.21 7.01
C ASP A 603 -15.15 -42.07 7.36
N CYS A 604 -14.49 -41.00 6.87
CA CYS A 604 -13.11 -40.65 7.23
C CYS A 604 -13.06 -39.73 8.47
N LEU A 605 -13.55 -40.24 9.61
CA LEU A 605 -13.86 -39.42 10.80
C LEU A 605 -12.62 -38.85 11.52
N GLU A 606 -11.52 -39.60 11.62
CA GLU A 606 -10.31 -39.15 12.32
C GLU A 606 -9.67 -37.95 11.62
N GLU A 607 -9.46 -38.05 10.31
CA GLU A 607 -8.92 -36.97 9.48
C GLU A 607 -9.83 -35.74 9.50
N ALA A 608 -11.15 -35.95 9.37
CA ALA A 608 -12.14 -34.88 9.43
C ALA A 608 -12.08 -34.10 10.75
N GLN A 609 -11.98 -34.80 11.89
CA GLN A 609 -11.92 -34.14 13.19
C GLN A 609 -10.60 -33.37 13.39
N GLN A 610 -9.47 -33.95 12.96
CA GLN A 610 -8.19 -33.27 13.04
C GLN A 610 -8.19 -31.96 12.26
N GLU A 611 -8.66 -31.99 11.01
CA GLU A 611 -8.73 -30.80 10.15
C GLU A 611 -9.73 -29.76 10.69
N MET A 612 -10.89 -30.20 11.16
CA MET A 612 -11.88 -29.32 11.79
C MET A 612 -11.30 -28.62 13.03
N VAL A 613 -10.62 -29.35 13.91
CA VAL A 613 -10.02 -28.78 15.13
C VAL A 613 -8.95 -27.76 14.78
N GLU A 614 -8.10 -28.06 13.79
CA GLU A 614 -7.10 -27.12 13.28
C GLU A 614 -7.77 -25.83 12.77
N ALA A 615 -8.85 -25.96 11.99
CA ALA A 615 -9.59 -24.81 11.45
C ALA A 615 -10.32 -23.98 12.52
N LEU A 616 -10.68 -24.58 13.67
CA LEU A 616 -11.39 -23.95 14.79
C LEU A 616 -10.48 -23.41 15.90
N THR A 617 -9.16 -23.46 15.72
CA THR A 617 -8.16 -23.01 16.72
C THR A 617 -8.34 -21.58 17.21
N HIS A 618 -9.00 -20.72 16.44
CA HIS A 618 -9.44 -19.39 16.87
C HIS A 618 -10.97 -19.34 17.02
N THR A 619 -11.47 -18.56 17.98
CA THR A 619 -12.90 -18.34 18.16
C THR A 619 -13.46 -17.60 16.94
N MET A 620 -14.05 -18.37 16.01
CA MET A 620 -14.69 -17.84 14.80
C MET A 620 -16.20 -17.74 15.03
N ASP A 621 -16.76 -16.54 14.86
CA ASP A 621 -18.20 -16.26 14.97
C ASP A 621 -18.91 -16.42 13.61
N HIS A 622 -18.77 -17.59 12.99
CA HIS A 622 -19.22 -17.84 11.62
C HIS A 622 -20.30 -18.92 11.59
N GLY A 623 -21.56 -18.55 11.32
CA GLY A 623 -22.73 -19.44 11.43
C GLY A 623 -22.62 -20.73 10.63
N PRO A 624 -22.49 -20.67 9.29
CA PRO A 624 -22.40 -21.88 8.47
C PRO A 624 -21.21 -22.80 8.80
N LEU A 625 -20.04 -22.23 9.08
CA LEU A 625 -18.85 -22.96 9.51
C LEU A 625 -19.12 -23.75 10.79
N LEU A 626 -19.68 -23.10 11.81
CA LEU A 626 -19.99 -23.73 13.08
C LEU A 626 -21.04 -24.83 12.92
N LEU A 627 -22.02 -24.65 12.02
CA LEU A 627 -22.98 -25.70 11.71
C LEU A 627 -22.33 -26.89 10.99
N TYR A 628 -21.40 -26.68 10.06
CA TYR A 628 -20.66 -27.77 9.41
C TYR A 628 -19.81 -28.53 10.41
N ALA A 629 -19.12 -27.83 11.32
CA ALA A 629 -18.39 -28.45 12.42
C ALA A 629 -19.32 -29.26 13.35
N ALA A 630 -20.51 -28.73 13.66
CA ALA A 630 -21.52 -29.44 14.44
C ALA A 630 -21.94 -30.76 13.76
N ARG A 631 -22.09 -30.75 12.43
CA ARG A 631 -22.41 -31.94 11.64
C ARG A 631 -21.25 -32.96 11.60
N VAL A 632 -19.99 -32.51 11.53
CA VAL A 632 -18.82 -33.40 11.68
C VAL A 632 -18.86 -34.12 13.03
N GLU A 633 -19.14 -33.40 14.11
CA GLU A 633 -19.23 -33.99 15.46
C GLU A 633 -20.46 -34.90 15.65
N GLU A 634 -21.59 -34.59 15.00
CA GLU A 634 -22.75 -35.47 14.94
C GLU A 634 -22.40 -36.82 14.27
N LEU A 635 -21.75 -36.78 13.11
CA LEU A 635 -21.32 -37.98 12.38
C LEU A 635 -20.30 -38.81 13.16
N ALA A 636 -19.46 -38.15 13.98
CA ALA A 636 -18.53 -38.82 14.86
C ALA A 636 -19.13 -39.29 16.20
N GLY A 637 -20.44 -39.14 16.41
CA GLY A 637 -21.15 -39.58 17.62
C GLY A 637 -20.93 -38.71 18.86
N LYS A 638 -20.36 -37.50 18.73
CA LYS A 638 -20.10 -36.57 19.84
C LYS A 638 -21.26 -35.59 20.04
N THR A 639 -22.40 -36.09 20.46
CA THR A 639 -23.67 -35.34 20.54
C THR A 639 -23.56 -34.02 21.33
N SER A 640 -22.90 -34.00 22.49
CA SER A 640 -22.75 -32.77 23.29
C SER A 640 -21.94 -31.69 22.56
N SER A 641 -20.85 -32.09 21.88
CA SER A 641 -20.02 -31.17 21.08
C SER A 641 -20.82 -30.60 19.91
N ALA A 642 -21.57 -31.46 19.21
CA ALA A 642 -22.44 -31.06 18.11
C ALA A 642 -23.52 -30.06 18.56
N MET A 643 -24.16 -30.30 19.70
CA MET A 643 -25.16 -29.39 20.28
C MET A 643 -24.58 -28.01 20.60
N ASP A 644 -23.39 -27.96 21.22
CA ASP A 644 -22.76 -26.70 21.60
C ASP A 644 -22.32 -25.88 20.38
N LEU A 645 -21.76 -26.54 19.36
CA LEU A 645 -21.44 -25.91 18.09
C LEU A 645 -22.68 -25.41 17.36
N ALA A 646 -23.78 -26.17 17.36
CA ALA A 646 -25.05 -25.77 16.76
C ALA A 646 -25.67 -24.55 17.47
N ARG A 647 -25.61 -24.48 18.81
CA ARG A 647 -26.05 -23.28 19.56
C ARG A 647 -25.22 -22.06 19.19
N ARG A 648 -23.89 -22.22 19.14
CA ARG A 648 -22.97 -21.15 18.71
C ARG A 648 -23.24 -20.71 17.28
N ALA A 649 -23.56 -21.64 16.38
CA ALA A 649 -23.93 -21.34 15.00
C ALA A 649 -25.18 -20.46 14.92
N MET A 650 -26.20 -20.72 15.75
CA MET A 650 -27.41 -19.89 15.79
C MET A 650 -27.20 -18.49 16.38
N SER A 651 -26.24 -18.34 17.31
CA SER A 651 -25.89 -17.03 17.86
C SER A 651 -24.87 -16.25 17.02
N ALA A 652 -24.33 -16.87 15.98
CA ALA A 652 -23.25 -16.27 15.20
C ALA A 652 -23.74 -15.11 14.34
N SER A 653 -22.86 -14.13 14.13
CA SER A 653 -23.17 -12.89 13.43
C SER A 653 -22.26 -12.57 12.25
N ALA A 654 -21.14 -13.29 12.07
CA ALA A 654 -20.10 -12.94 11.09
C ALA A 654 -19.66 -14.11 10.19
N PRO A 655 -20.48 -14.55 9.22
CA PRO A 655 -21.87 -14.13 8.98
C PRO A 655 -22.87 -14.93 9.81
N ALA A 656 -24.09 -14.40 9.92
CA ALA A 656 -25.22 -15.10 10.53
C ALA A 656 -25.56 -16.40 9.79
N LEU A 657 -26.13 -17.36 10.52
CA LEU A 657 -26.59 -18.62 9.93
C LEU A 657 -27.81 -18.35 9.02
N PRO A 658 -27.77 -18.76 7.73
CA PRO A 658 -28.91 -18.62 6.83
C PRO A 658 -30.17 -19.29 7.38
N GLU A 659 -31.34 -18.70 7.12
CA GLU A 659 -32.61 -19.20 7.65
C GLU A 659 -32.90 -20.65 7.22
N HIS A 660 -32.59 -20.99 5.96
CA HIS A 660 -32.76 -22.35 5.44
C HIS A 660 -31.89 -23.38 6.17
N MET A 661 -30.73 -22.97 6.72
CA MET A 661 -29.85 -23.83 7.52
C MET A 661 -30.20 -23.84 9.02
N ALA A 662 -30.96 -22.85 9.50
CA ALA A 662 -31.34 -22.76 10.90
C ALA A 662 -32.19 -23.95 11.36
N ARG A 663 -32.92 -24.59 10.45
CA ARG A 663 -33.68 -25.82 10.73
C ARG A 663 -32.76 -26.97 11.17
N ASP A 664 -31.63 -27.16 10.48
CA ASP A 664 -30.67 -28.21 10.81
C ASP A 664 -29.98 -27.96 12.15
N ALA A 665 -29.67 -26.69 12.44
CA ALA A 665 -29.13 -26.30 13.74
C ALA A 665 -30.13 -26.57 14.87
N ARG A 666 -31.41 -26.21 14.71
CA ARG A 666 -32.47 -26.48 15.69
C ARG A 666 -32.66 -27.99 15.93
N ARG A 667 -32.64 -28.78 14.85
CA ARG A 667 -32.66 -30.27 14.92
C ARG A 667 -31.52 -30.80 15.79
N LEU A 668 -30.30 -30.31 15.58
CA LEU A 668 -29.13 -30.72 16.37
C LEU A 668 -29.23 -30.34 17.85
N ILE A 669 -29.89 -29.22 18.17
CA ILE A 669 -30.10 -28.75 19.54
C ILE A 669 -31.23 -29.53 20.25
N GLY A 670 -32.07 -30.25 19.50
CA GLY A 670 -33.27 -30.90 20.03
C GLY A 670 -34.44 -29.94 20.25
N ALA A 671 -34.40 -28.75 19.65
CA ALA A 671 -35.50 -27.79 19.65
C ALA A 671 -36.32 -27.99 18.37
N ALA A 672 -37.54 -28.52 18.49
CA ALA A 672 -38.48 -28.69 17.36
C ALA A 672 -39.15 -27.36 17.00
#